data_AF-A0A5E4HIZ6-F1
#
_entry.id   AF-A0A5E4HIZ6-F1
#
_cell.length_a   1.000
_cell.length_b   1.000
_cell.length_c   1.000
_cell.angle_alpha   90.00
_cell.angle_beta   90.00
_cell.angle_gamma   90.00
#
_symmetry.space_group_name_H-M   'P 1'
#
loop_
_entity.id
_entity.type
_entity.pdbx_description
1 polymer ?
#
loop_
_entity_poly.entity_id
_entity_poly.type
_entity_poly.pdbx_seq_one_letter_code
_entity_poly.pdbx_strand_id
1 'polypeptide(L)'
;MSKRYIFGILVAILIVGGGIVGFNAVSATSEETTVNQINENSQQIDDNGFSTDNRIMNVPGKMKEDPVLANANRMLMEGRQIFRFDTFGDEAFWGDTLKIHQAIAGAANGGVGSGVSPKTALAVGLKVDVDALPRNLVKDLEKGKVDLDDPATTLALLKLNAVVGINGSFDNNGKLSTVGITCAVCHSTVDDSFAPGIGHRLDGWANHDLNVGAIVNLSPDLTPVADLLGVPEPTVRTVLNSWGPGKFDAELFLDGKAFNPQQVTDGVVTGKNVSGATLIPNAFGLAGFNQHTWTGSWGSVPYWNAFVAVLEMHGKGRFYDPRLNDAARFPIAAANGFGDIRINPDDDLVTSKLPALQFYQLALPSPMPEPGVDFDKEAAERGDELFSGKAQCNNCHVEPLWTEPGWNLHKPSEIGIDSFQADRAPDGVYKTMNLAGIFVRENGLFMKPENKGRFYHDGRFKTLLDVVDHYNTFFNLNLTAQEKGDVVEYVKSLSAGTVSTPNIIKNPGFESGTASWTFYTNGTGTFTTGPPASEGSNSANIVLNSGGTNIQLYQKGISLEPNTRYRLTFSAYSTSGHDLSVNLIKHGSPYTNYGLSYRANLGTSWQSFTTEFDTTGFAGAVTDGRLMFWLAPFAKAGDTYFIDNVQLEKI
;
A
#
# COMPACT_ATOMS: atom_id res chain seq x y z
N MET A 1 6.45 55.52 -6.35
CA MET A 1 7.79 55.72 -6.96
C MET A 1 8.16 54.41 -7.67
N SER A 2 7.82 54.20 -8.95
CA SER A 2 8.66 54.39 -10.17
C SER A 2 9.97 53.59 -10.09
N LYS A 3 10.31 52.56 -10.90
CA LYS A 3 10.21 52.26 -12.37
C LYS A 3 10.46 50.74 -12.57
N ARG A 4 9.72 49.97 -13.40
CA ARG A 4 9.76 49.75 -14.88
C ARG A 4 10.97 48.94 -15.44
N TYR A 5 10.61 47.80 -16.07
CA TYR A 5 11.29 46.95 -17.06
C TYR A 5 11.97 47.69 -18.23
N ILE A 6 13.10 47.17 -18.76
CA ILE A 6 13.53 47.18 -20.19
C ILE A 6 14.50 46.00 -20.51
N PHE A 7 14.28 45.36 -21.67
CA PHE A 7 15.07 44.35 -22.42
C PHE A 7 16.33 44.91 -23.12
N GLY A 8 17.37 44.09 -23.41
CA GLY A 8 18.32 44.40 -24.51
C GLY A 8 19.72 43.76 -24.49
N ILE A 9 19.86 42.66 -25.24
CA ILE A 9 20.99 42.05 -25.97
C ILE A 9 22.36 42.78 -26.02
N LEU A 10 23.45 42.03 -25.75
CA LEU A 10 24.70 42.12 -26.55
C LEU A 10 25.59 40.86 -26.41
N VAL A 11 25.95 40.32 -27.57
CA VAL A 11 26.86 39.20 -27.85
C VAL A 11 28.31 39.67 -27.74
N ALA A 12 29.20 38.86 -27.14
CA ALA A 12 30.62 38.86 -27.47
C ALA A 12 31.25 37.48 -27.19
N ILE A 13 31.78 36.92 -28.27
CA ILE A 13 32.56 35.68 -28.40
C ILE A 13 33.93 35.88 -27.74
N LEU A 14 34.43 34.89 -26.99
CA LEU A 14 35.86 34.56 -26.97
C LEU A 14 36.09 33.09 -26.60
N ILE A 15 36.49 32.36 -27.64
CA ILE A 15 37.08 31.03 -27.62
C ILE A 15 38.51 31.14 -27.09
N VAL A 16 38.87 30.37 -26.06
CA VAL A 16 40.19 29.72 -25.90
C VAL A 16 39.96 28.42 -25.13
N GLY A 17 40.44 27.32 -25.69
CA GLY A 17 40.21 25.95 -25.22
C GLY A 17 41.34 25.36 -24.36
N GLY A 18 41.11 24.09 -24.00
CA GLY A 18 42.00 23.18 -23.27
C GLY A 18 41.29 22.70 -22.00
N GLY A 19 40.71 21.51 -21.88
CA GLY A 19 40.86 20.27 -22.61
C GLY A 19 41.27 19.17 -21.62
N ILE A 20 40.30 18.50 -20.96
CA ILE A 20 40.50 17.22 -20.29
C ILE A 20 39.23 16.35 -20.46
N VAL A 21 39.35 15.40 -21.39
CA VAL A 21 38.73 14.06 -21.53
C VAL A 21 37.36 13.83 -20.84
N GLY A 22 36.29 13.89 -21.65
CA GLY A 22 34.93 13.51 -21.26
C GLY A 22 34.59 12.05 -21.53
N PHE A 23 33.75 11.48 -20.66
CA PHE A 23 33.08 10.19 -20.84
C PHE A 23 32.02 10.27 -21.95
N ASN A 24 31.91 9.20 -22.73
CA ASN A 24 31.01 9.06 -23.87
C ASN A 24 29.53 9.15 -23.47
N ALA A 25 28.89 10.27 -23.79
CA ALA A 25 27.44 10.37 -23.89
C ALA A 25 27.02 9.98 -25.32
N VAL A 26 26.17 8.96 -25.43
CA VAL A 26 25.52 8.58 -26.70
C VAL A 26 24.49 9.66 -27.05
N SER A 27 24.82 10.48 -28.05
CA SER A 27 23.86 11.35 -28.72
C SER A 27 23.05 10.55 -29.73
N ALA A 28 21.73 10.47 -29.56
CA ALA A 28 20.81 10.13 -30.63
C ALA A 28 20.25 11.43 -31.21
N THR A 29 20.86 11.89 -32.28
CA THR A 29 20.26 12.83 -33.24
C THR A 29 19.29 12.05 -34.12
N SER A 30 18.04 12.48 -34.23
CA SER A 30 17.20 12.10 -35.37
C SER A 30 16.56 13.34 -35.96
N GLU A 31 16.88 13.55 -37.24
CA GLU A 31 16.49 14.65 -38.10
C GLU A 31 14.98 14.73 -38.33
N GLU A 32 14.57 15.98 -38.53
CA GLU A 32 13.36 16.49 -39.12
C GLU A 32 13.09 15.92 -40.53
N THR A 33 11.85 15.50 -40.79
CA THR A 33 11.06 15.51 -42.06
C THR A 33 10.11 14.30 -42.07
N THR A 34 8.81 14.41 -41.83
CA THR A 34 7.83 14.96 -42.77
C THR A 34 6.48 15.12 -42.05
N VAL A 35 6.00 16.36 -41.91
CA VAL A 35 4.60 16.70 -41.62
C VAL A 35 4.14 17.56 -42.77
N ASN A 36 3.21 17.06 -43.59
CA ASN A 36 2.22 17.88 -44.29
C ASN A 36 1.13 17.01 -44.92
N GLN A 37 -0.10 17.54 -44.84
CA GLN A 37 -1.42 16.98 -45.18
C GLN A 37 -1.99 16.13 -44.04
N ILE A 38 -3.02 16.55 -43.30
CA ILE A 38 -4.21 17.32 -43.69
C ILE A 38 -4.65 18.20 -42.50
N ASN A 39 -4.71 19.51 -42.73
CA ASN A 39 -5.48 20.46 -41.93
C ASN A 39 -6.93 20.41 -42.39
N GLU A 40 -7.89 20.29 -41.47
CA GLU A 40 -9.17 21.02 -41.49
C GLU A 40 -9.96 20.72 -40.22
N ASN A 41 -9.68 21.48 -39.15
CA ASN A 41 -10.67 22.25 -38.39
C ASN A 41 -10.04 22.78 -37.10
N SER A 42 -9.85 24.10 -37.07
CA SER A 42 -9.43 24.87 -35.91
C SER A 42 -10.46 24.81 -34.78
N GLN A 43 -10.08 24.26 -33.63
CA GLN A 43 -10.67 24.61 -32.33
C GLN A 43 -9.58 25.25 -31.46
N GLN A 44 -9.96 26.34 -30.82
CA GLN A 44 -9.14 27.28 -30.07
C GLN A 44 -8.65 26.61 -28.77
N ILE A 45 -7.34 26.55 -28.58
CA ILE A 45 -6.66 26.01 -27.39
C ILE A 45 -6.38 27.19 -26.45
N ASP A 46 -6.73 27.05 -25.17
CA ASP A 46 -6.25 27.91 -24.07
C ASP A 46 -5.19 27.18 -23.22
N ASP A 47 -4.38 27.96 -22.51
CA ASP A 47 -3.05 27.58 -21.97
C ASP A 47 -3.04 26.59 -20.78
N ASN A 48 -4.10 25.80 -20.55
CA ASN A 48 -4.16 24.80 -19.46
C ASN A 48 -4.49 23.36 -19.91
N GLY A 49 -4.41 23.04 -21.21
CA GLY A 49 -4.27 21.64 -21.66
C GLY A 49 -5.43 20.67 -21.37
N PHE A 50 -6.67 21.15 -21.17
CA PHE A 50 -7.87 20.28 -21.10
C PHE A 50 -8.93 20.72 -22.11
N SER A 51 -9.27 19.82 -23.04
CA SER A 51 -10.38 20.01 -23.98
C SER A 51 -11.73 19.98 -23.25
N THR A 52 -12.44 21.11 -23.25
CA THR A 52 -13.83 21.23 -22.79
C THR A 52 -14.80 21.34 -23.96
N ASP A 53 -14.97 20.28 -24.74
CA ASP A 53 -16.14 20.19 -25.65
C ASP A 53 -16.99 18.98 -25.30
N ASN A 54 -17.89 19.20 -24.33
CA ASN A 54 -18.92 18.25 -23.93
C ASN A 54 -20.19 18.44 -24.78
N ARG A 55 -20.05 18.48 -26.11
CA ARG A 55 -21.17 18.49 -27.06
C ARG A 55 -21.18 17.24 -27.92
N ILE A 56 -21.41 16.09 -27.29
CA ILE A 56 -21.83 14.89 -28.01
C ILE A 56 -23.36 14.91 -28.12
N MET A 57 -23.81 14.93 -29.38
CA MET A 57 -25.21 14.83 -29.77
C MET A 57 -25.89 13.63 -29.13
N ASN A 58 -27.10 13.86 -28.61
CA ASN A 58 -28.01 12.85 -28.08
C ASN A 58 -28.33 11.80 -29.16
N VAL A 59 -27.75 10.62 -29.06
CA VAL A 59 -28.23 9.42 -29.75
C VAL A 59 -29.07 8.63 -28.74
N PRO A 60 -30.40 8.50 -28.93
CA PRO A 60 -31.24 7.71 -28.04
C PRO A 60 -30.81 6.24 -28.08
N GLY A 61 -30.42 5.66 -26.92
CA GLY A 61 -30.18 4.22 -26.78
C GLY A 61 -28.77 3.77 -26.39
N LYS A 62 -27.79 4.68 -26.24
CA LYS A 62 -26.54 4.37 -25.52
C LYS A 62 -26.67 4.87 -24.08
N MET A 63 -26.57 3.97 -23.10
CA MET A 63 -26.46 4.40 -21.70
C MET A 63 -25.22 5.31 -21.58
N LYS A 64 -25.46 6.52 -21.07
CA LYS A 64 -24.43 7.45 -20.59
C LYS A 64 -23.59 6.69 -19.55
N GLU A 65 -22.26 6.81 -19.59
CA GLU A 65 -21.42 6.29 -18.49
C GLU A 65 -21.99 6.78 -17.15
N ASP A 66 -22.08 5.88 -16.16
CA ASP A 66 -22.58 6.22 -14.83
C ASP A 66 -21.69 7.34 -14.25
N PRO A 67 -22.23 8.53 -13.97
CA PRO A 67 -21.43 9.65 -13.47
C PRO A 67 -20.76 9.35 -12.14
N VAL A 68 -21.30 8.42 -11.33
CA VAL A 68 -20.67 7.98 -10.08
C VAL A 68 -19.41 7.16 -10.38
N LEU A 69 -19.48 6.23 -11.33
CA LEU A 69 -18.33 5.42 -11.74
C LEU A 69 -17.24 6.29 -12.38
N ALA A 70 -17.63 7.23 -13.24
CA ALA A 70 -16.69 8.18 -13.85
C ALA A 70 -15.99 9.03 -12.78
N ASN A 71 -16.73 9.54 -11.79
CA ASN A 71 -16.15 10.32 -10.70
C ASN A 71 -15.27 9.47 -9.78
N ALA A 72 -15.66 8.24 -9.44
CA ALA A 72 -14.86 7.33 -8.62
C ALA A 72 -13.52 7.00 -9.29
N ASN A 73 -13.53 6.66 -10.59
CA ASN A 73 -12.31 6.42 -11.36
C ASN A 73 -11.40 7.65 -11.40
N ARG A 74 -11.99 8.84 -11.60
CA ARG A 74 -11.24 10.10 -11.58
C ARG A 74 -10.59 10.35 -10.21
N MET A 75 -11.36 10.26 -9.13
CA MET A 75 -10.86 10.46 -7.76
C MET A 75 -9.77 9.46 -7.39
N LEU A 76 -9.90 8.20 -7.83
CA LEU A 76 -8.88 7.17 -7.61
C LEU A 76 -7.56 7.52 -8.30
N MET A 77 -7.61 7.89 -9.58
CA MET A 77 -6.43 8.23 -10.37
C MET A 77 -5.77 9.52 -9.90
N GLU A 78 -6.57 10.57 -9.65
CA GLU A 78 -6.10 11.84 -9.09
C GLU A 78 -5.48 11.62 -7.71
N GLY A 79 -6.15 10.89 -6.82
CA GLY A 79 -5.67 10.62 -5.47
C GLY A 79 -4.36 9.82 -5.46
N ARG A 80 -4.20 8.83 -6.35
CA ARG A 80 -2.94 8.10 -6.53
C ARG A 80 -1.82 9.02 -6.99
N GLN A 81 -2.12 9.91 -7.94
CA GLN A 81 -1.13 10.88 -8.43
C GLN A 81 -0.70 11.83 -7.31
N ILE A 82 -1.66 12.33 -6.53
CA ILE A 82 -1.41 13.22 -5.40
C ILE A 82 -0.53 12.53 -4.37
N PHE A 83 -0.94 11.33 -3.93
CA PHE A 83 -0.21 10.55 -2.93
C PHE A 83 1.25 10.27 -3.30
N ARG A 84 1.51 9.97 -4.58
CA ARG A 84 2.84 9.58 -5.06
C ARG A 84 3.75 10.76 -5.37
N PHE A 85 3.22 11.86 -5.89
CA PHE A 85 4.03 12.88 -6.58
C PHE A 85 3.77 14.32 -6.14
N ASP A 86 2.72 14.60 -5.37
CA ASP A 86 2.42 15.96 -4.95
C ASP A 86 3.22 16.36 -3.72
N THR A 87 3.94 17.46 -3.85
CA THR A 87 4.76 18.07 -2.80
C THR A 87 4.02 19.17 -2.05
N PHE A 88 2.84 19.55 -2.52
CA PHE A 88 2.07 20.69 -2.01
C PHE A 88 2.85 22.01 -1.97
N GLY A 89 3.95 22.15 -2.73
CA GLY A 89 4.81 23.32 -2.71
C GLY A 89 5.80 23.37 -1.53
N ASP A 90 6.06 22.23 -0.89
CA ASP A 90 6.97 22.10 0.25
C ASP A 90 8.46 22.30 -0.08
N GLU A 91 8.81 22.43 -1.37
CA GLU A 91 10.16 22.75 -1.83
C GLU A 91 10.67 24.07 -1.22
N ALA A 92 9.76 25.00 -0.92
CA ALA A 92 10.06 26.26 -0.26
C ALA A 92 10.66 26.05 1.15
N PHE A 93 10.29 24.96 1.82
CA PHE A 93 10.86 24.61 3.11
C PHE A 93 12.05 23.67 2.95
N TRP A 94 11.86 22.48 2.36
CA TRP A 94 12.91 21.46 2.29
C TRP A 94 14.11 21.89 1.44
N GLY A 95 13.84 22.50 0.30
CA GLY A 95 14.86 22.94 -0.62
C GLY A 95 15.36 24.34 -0.31
N ASP A 96 14.49 25.35 -0.26
CA ASP A 96 14.96 26.74 -0.18
C ASP A 96 15.42 27.10 1.24
N THR A 97 14.68 26.65 2.26
CA THR A 97 14.94 26.97 3.66
C THR A 97 15.99 26.04 4.26
N LEU A 98 15.78 24.72 4.22
CA LEU A 98 16.70 23.73 4.81
C LEU A 98 17.87 23.35 3.92
N LYS A 99 17.79 23.64 2.61
CA LYS A 99 18.88 23.43 1.62
C LYS A 99 19.29 21.97 1.47
N ILE A 100 18.41 21.02 1.76
CA ILE A 100 18.74 19.60 1.75
C ILE A 100 19.20 19.10 0.37
N HIS A 101 18.69 19.71 -0.72
CA HIS A 101 19.14 19.44 -2.09
C HIS A 101 20.67 19.62 -2.26
N GLN A 102 21.29 20.56 -1.54
CA GLN A 102 22.73 20.79 -1.62
C GLN A 102 23.51 19.62 -1.03
N ALA A 103 23.07 19.10 0.13
CA ALA A 103 23.68 17.93 0.75
C ALA A 103 23.48 16.67 -0.09
N ILE A 104 22.33 16.51 -0.74
CA ILE A 104 22.05 15.40 -1.67
C ILE A 104 22.99 15.45 -2.86
N ALA A 105 23.13 16.62 -3.50
CA ALA A 105 23.98 16.78 -4.69
C ALA A 105 25.48 16.58 -4.38
N GLY A 106 25.95 17.06 -3.24
CA GLY A 106 27.37 17.03 -2.90
C GLY A 106 28.19 18.06 -3.68
N ALA A 107 29.39 18.37 -3.16
CA ALA A 107 30.27 19.38 -3.73
C ALA A 107 30.64 19.09 -5.20
N ALA A 108 30.79 17.80 -5.55
CA ALA A 108 31.10 17.36 -6.92
C ALA A 108 30.01 17.71 -7.94
N ASN A 109 28.75 17.84 -7.50
CA ASN A 109 27.61 18.18 -8.35
C ASN A 109 27.05 19.59 -8.03
N GLY A 110 27.87 20.46 -7.43
CA GLY A 110 27.54 21.85 -7.12
C GLY A 110 26.68 22.07 -5.87
N GLY A 111 26.56 21.06 -5.01
CA GLY A 111 26.01 21.16 -3.66
C GLY A 111 27.09 21.34 -2.58
N VAL A 112 26.88 20.72 -1.41
CA VAL A 112 27.80 20.76 -0.26
C VAL A 112 28.03 19.36 0.30
N GLY A 113 29.18 19.13 0.94
CA GLY A 113 29.52 17.82 1.50
C GLY A 113 29.83 16.77 0.44
N SER A 114 29.79 15.49 0.84
CA SER A 114 30.12 14.35 -0.03
C SER A 114 29.06 14.03 -1.08
N GLY A 115 27.83 14.52 -0.91
CA GLY A 115 26.68 14.02 -1.67
C GLY A 115 26.11 12.74 -1.07
N VAL A 116 24.92 12.37 -1.54
CA VAL A 116 24.23 11.14 -1.15
C VAL A 116 24.25 10.18 -2.33
N SER A 117 24.96 9.06 -2.19
CA SER A 117 24.97 7.98 -3.18
C SER A 117 23.71 7.10 -3.09
N PRO A 118 23.36 6.32 -4.14
CA PRO A 118 22.25 5.37 -4.07
C PRO A 118 22.37 4.40 -2.90
N LYS A 119 23.59 3.90 -2.63
CA LYS A 119 23.85 3.02 -1.48
C LYS A 119 23.57 3.70 -0.14
N THR A 120 23.92 4.99 -0.02
CA THR A 120 23.63 5.78 1.18
C THR A 120 22.14 6.02 1.34
N ALA A 121 21.44 6.35 0.25
CA ALA A 121 19.99 6.53 0.23
C ALA A 121 19.24 5.26 0.68
N LEU A 122 19.60 4.09 0.13
CA LEU A 122 19.07 2.78 0.55
C LEU A 122 19.44 2.45 2.01
N ALA A 123 20.63 2.84 2.45
CA ALA A 123 21.07 2.62 3.83
C ALA A 123 20.20 3.38 4.86
N VAL A 124 19.68 4.56 4.50
CA VAL A 124 18.73 5.32 5.32
C VAL A 124 17.26 5.02 5.01
N GLY A 125 16.98 3.99 4.20
CA GLY A 125 15.64 3.47 3.98
C GLY A 125 14.83 4.15 2.86
N LEU A 126 15.45 5.01 2.05
CA LEU A 126 14.83 5.44 0.80
C LEU A 126 14.70 4.23 -0.15
N LYS A 127 13.67 4.23 -0.99
CA LYS A 127 13.33 3.13 -1.88
C LYS A 127 13.37 3.60 -3.34
N VAL A 128 13.64 2.67 -4.27
CA VAL A 128 13.69 2.95 -5.71
C VAL A 128 12.63 2.14 -6.44
N ASP A 129 11.79 2.83 -7.19
CA ASP A 129 10.74 2.27 -8.03
C ASP A 129 11.34 1.78 -9.36
N VAL A 130 11.37 0.47 -9.55
CA VAL A 130 11.96 -0.15 -10.75
C VAL A 130 11.15 0.17 -12.01
N ASP A 131 9.85 0.44 -11.88
CA ASP A 131 8.97 0.75 -13.01
C ASP A 131 9.24 2.14 -13.60
N ALA A 132 9.87 3.03 -12.83
CA ALA A 132 10.31 4.33 -13.29
C ALA A 132 11.64 4.27 -14.07
N LEU A 133 12.37 3.15 -14.02
CA LEU A 133 13.69 3.03 -14.63
C LEU A 133 13.60 2.63 -16.10
N PRO A 134 14.38 3.27 -17.00
CA PRO A 134 14.54 2.81 -18.38
C PRO A 134 15.05 1.36 -18.44
N ARG A 135 14.52 0.55 -19.35
CA ARG A 135 14.88 -0.88 -19.48
C ARG A 135 16.38 -1.15 -19.64
N ASN A 136 17.11 -0.23 -20.27
CA ASN A 136 18.57 -0.32 -20.40
C ASN A 136 19.27 -0.09 -19.07
N LEU A 137 18.79 0.86 -18.26
CA LEU A 137 19.33 1.12 -16.92
C LEU A 137 19.12 -0.07 -15.99
N VAL A 138 17.94 -0.70 -16.04
CA VAL A 138 17.66 -1.96 -15.30
C VAL A 138 18.69 -3.03 -15.66
N LYS A 139 18.94 -3.26 -16.96
CA LYS A 139 19.95 -4.24 -17.44
C LYS A 139 21.38 -3.90 -17.01
N ASP A 140 21.71 -2.61 -16.90
CA ASP A 140 23.03 -2.18 -16.46
C ASP A 140 23.19 -2.32 -14.94
N LEU A 141 22.12 -2.10 -14.17
CA LEU A 141 22.06 -2.41 -12.73
C LEU A 141 22.26 -3.92 -12.49
N GLU A 142 21.56 -4.79 -13.24
CA GLU A 142 21.72 -6.25 -13.16
C GLU A 142 23.17 -6.70 -13.40
N LYS A 143 23.89 -5.98 -14.26
CA LYS A 143 25.28 -6.28 -14.62
C LYS A 143 26.30 -5.59 -13.71
N GLY A 144 25.86 -4.87 -12.69
CA GLY A 144 26.73 -4.10 -11.78
C GLY A 144 27.52 -3.00 -12.49
N LYS A 145 26.98 -2.44 -13.58
CA LYS A 145 27.63 -1.40 -14.38
C LYS A 145 27.33 0.02 -13.93
N VAL A 146 26.35 0.17 -13.04
CA VAL A 146 25.97 1.46 -12.46
C VAL A 146 26.74 1.65 -11.16
N ASP A 147 27.42 2.78 -11.03
CA ASP A 147 28.11 3.14 -9.79
C ASP A 147 27.09 3.59 -8.73
N LEU A 148 26.89 2.76 -7.70
CA LEU A 148 25.97 3.03 -6.59
C LEU A 148 26.63 3.80 -5.43
N ASP A 149 27.93 4.11 -5.54
CA ASP A 149 28.68 4.93 -4.59
C ASP A 149 28.81 6.39 -5.11
N ASP A 150 28.50 6.67 -6.38
CA ASP A 150 28.49 8.03 -6.95
C ASP A 150 27.16 8.79 -6.69
N PRO A 151 27.19 9.96 -6.01
CA PRO A 151 26.01 10.83 -5.87
C PRO A 151 25.37 11.27 -7.19
N ALA A 152 26.11 11.34 -8.29
CA ALA A 152 25.53 11.66 -9.60
C ALA A 152 24.47 10.65 -10.04
N THR A 153 24.61 9.37 -9.62
CA THR A 153 23.60 8.34 -9.86
C THR A 153 22.30 8.63 -9.10
N THR A 154 22.37 9.12 -7.85
CA THR A 154 21.17 9.56 -7.11
C THR A 154 20.47 10.70 -7.85
N LEU A 155 21.22 11.67 -8.36
CA LEU A 155 20.66 12.78 -9.13
C LEU A 155 19.98 12.30 -10.42
N ALA A 156 20.55 11.29 -11.08
CA ALA A 156 19.91 10.67 -12.25
C ALA A 156 18.61 9.93 -11.88
N LEU A 157 18.58 9.21 -10.76
CA LEU A 157 17.36 8.54 -10.25
C LEU A 157 16.27 9.56 -9.89
N LEU A 158 16.64 10.70 -9.31
CA LEU A 158 15.70 11.79 -9.02
C LEU A 158 15.12 12.40 -10.30
N LYS A 159 15.94 12.60 -11.35
CA LYS A 159 15.43 13.06 -12.67
C LYS A 159 14.41 12.10 -13.30
N LEU A 160 14.51 10.81 -12.97
CA LEU A 160 13.58 9.78 -13.42
C LEU A 160 12.35 9.65 -12.52
N ASN A 161 12.25 10.43 -11.44
CA ASN A 161 11.23 10.26 -10.38
C ASN A 161 11.20 8.83 -9.81
N ALA A 162 12.36 8.18 -9.78
CA ALA A 162 12.49 6.78 -9.35
C ALA A 162 12.68 6.64 -7.83
N VAL A 163 13.14 7.69 -7.13
CA VAL A 163 13.24 7.66 -5.67
C VAL A 163 11.84 7.88 -5.07
N VAL A 164 11.32 6.86 -4.39
CA VAL A 164 9.94 6.87 -3.87
C VAL A 164 9.75 8.01 -2.88
N GLY A 165 8.86 8.94 -3.22
CA GLY A 165 8.44 10.03 -2.35
C GLY A 165 9.36 11.24 -2.28
N ILE A 166 10.44 11.28 -3.08
CA ILE A 166 11.33 12.44 -3.17
C ILE A 166 11.24 13.02 -4.59
N ASN A 167 10.81 14.28 -4.70
CA ASN A 167 10.70 14.96 -5.97
C ASN A 167 11.88 15.93 -6.16
N GLY A 168 12.68 15.73 -7.20
CA GLY A 168 13.84 16.58 -7.50
C GLY A 168 13.54 17.56 -8.64
N SER A 169 13.73 18.85 -8.39
CA SER A 169 13.65 19.88 -9.43
C SER A 169 15.05 20.25 -9.91
N PHE A 170 15.22 20.41 -11.22
CA PHE A 170 16.50 20.69 -11.85
C PHE A 170 16.45 21.98 -12.66
N ASP A 171 17.52 22.76 -12.61
CA ASP A 171 17.66 23.97 -13.43
C ASP A 171 17.95 23.65 -14.90
N ASN A 172 18.00 24.69 -15.74
CA ASN A 172 18.29 24.57 -17.18
C ASN A 172 19.67 23.97 -17.50
N ASN A 173 20.59 23.96 -16.53
CA ASN A 173 21.92 23.34 -16.67
C ASN A 173 21.92 21.88 -16.17
N GLY A 174 20.77 21.37 -15.75
CA GLY A 174 20.61 20.00 -15.24
C GLY A 174 21.12 19.81 -13.81
N LYS A 175 21.34 20.89 -13.06
CA LYS A 175 21.73 20.85 -11.64
C LYS A 175 20.51 20.80 -10.74
N LEU A 176 20.56 19.99 -9.67
CA LEU A 176 19.48 19.92 -8.68
C LEU A 176 19.33 21.30 -8.00
N SER A 177 18.18 21.92 -8.18
CA SER A 177 17.88 23.28 -7.69
C SER A 177 17.07 23.25 -6.40
N THR A 178 16.16 22.30 -6.25
CA THR A 178 15.33 22.14 -5.05
C THR A 178 14.78 20.71 -4.97
N VAL A 179 14.20 20.37 -3.82
CA VAL A 179 13.64 19.05 -3.52
C VAL A 179 12.42 19.23 -2.64
N GLY A 180 11.38 18.45 -2.95
CA GLY A 180 10.17 18.32 -2.13
C GLY A 180 9.93 16.86 -1.77
N ILE A 181 9.05 16.64 -0.81
CA ILE A 181 8.67 15.29 -0.36
C ILE A 181 7.18 15.04 -0.61
N THR A 182 6.76 13.78 -0.64
CA THR A 182 5.35 13.43 -0.87
C THR A 182 4.87 12.44 0.18
N CYS A 183 3.56 12.16 0.26
CA CYS A 183 3.01 11.18 1.19
C CYS A 183 3.67 9.80 1.07
N ALA A 184 4.09 9.43 -0.15
CA ALA A 184 4.71 8.15 -0.45
C ALA A 184 6.07 7.93 0.23
N VAL A 185 6.78 8.98 0.69
CA VAL A 185 8.10 8.79 1.32
C VAL A 185 7.99 7.94 2.58
N CYS A 186 6.97 8.18 3.39
CA CYS A 186 6.68 7.46 4.63
C CYS A 186 5.73 6.28 4.40
N HIS A 187 4.72 6.44 3.53
CA HIS A 187 3.63 5.49 3.38
C HIS A 187 3.74 4.64 2.10
N SER A 188 4.94 4.44 1.58
CA SER A 188 5.20 3.46 0.52
C SER A 188 6.52 2.75 0.73
N THR A 189 6.57 1.49 0.33
CA THR A 189 7.81 0.73 0.16
C THR A 189 7.85 0.11 -1.24
N VAL A 190 8.79 -0.79 -1.49
CA VAL A 190 8.85 -1.59 -2.72
C VAL A 190 8.92 -3.07 -2.37
N ASP A 191 8.54 -3.94 -3.30
CA ASP A 191 8.49 -5.39 -3.11
C ASP A 191 9.86 -6.11 -3.14
N ASP A 192 10.96 -5.35 -3.20
CA ASP A 192 12.34 -5.85 -3.28
C ASP A 192 12.60 -6.85 -4.43
N SER A 193 11.72 -6.90 -5.44
CA SER A 193 11.80 -7.86 -6.56
C SER A 193 13.06 -7.74 -7.40
N PHE A 194 13.73 -6.58 -7.38
CA PHE A 194 14.98 -6.35 -8.07
C PHE A 194 16.20 -6.51 -7.14
N ALA A 195 16.17 -5.81 -6.01
CA ALA A 195 17.19 -5.85 -4.96
C ALA A 195 16.62 -5.28 -3.65
N PRO A 196 17.25 -5.49 -2.48
CA PRO A 196 16.78 -4.86 -1.24
C PRO A 196 16.65 -3.33 -1.37
N GLY A 197 15.42 -2.82 -1.19
CA GLY A 197 15.05 -1.42 -1.37
C GLY A 197 14.80 -0.98 -2.82
N ILE A 198 14.80 -1.90 -3.79
CA ILE A 198 14.53 -1.65 -5.21
C ILE A 198 13.51 -2.67 -5.74
N GLY A 199 12.38 -2.20 -6.25
CA GLY A 199 11.31 -3.09 -6.73
C GLY A 199 10.07 -2.33 -7.20
N HIS A 200 8.96 -3.04 -7.32
CA HIS A 200 7.66 -2.47 -7.66
C HIS A 200 7.05 -1.77 -6.45
N ARG A 201 6.47 -0.58 -6.67
CA ARG A 201 5.94 0.25 -5.59
C ARG A 201 4.72 -0.37 -4.91
N LEU A 202 4.77 -0.37 -3.58
CA LEU A 202 3.69 -0.79 -2.69
C LEU A 202 3.15 0.43 -1.91
N ASP A 203 2.06 1.03 -2.39
CA ASP A 203 1.42 2.18 -1.74
C ASP A 203 0.60 1.76 -0.53
N GLY A 204 0.60 2.58 0.53
CA GLY A 204 -0.10 2.29 1.79
C GLY A 204 0.72 1.50 2.79
N TRP A 205 1.84 0.92 2.37
CA TRP A 205 2.75 0.17 3.22
C TRP A 205 3.71 1.12 3.93
N ALA A 206 3.80 1.03 5.26
CA ALA A 206 4.71 1.86 6.03
C ALA A 206 6.18 1.54 5.68
N ASN A 207 6.98 2.57 5.43
CA ASN A 207 8.41 2.42 5.23
C ASN A 207 9.14 2.32 6.58
N HIS A 208 9.19 1.11 7.14
CA HIS A 208 9.85 0.86 8.43
C HIS A 208 11.38 0.97 8.39
N ASP A 209 11.99 1.10 7.20
CA ASP A 209 13.43 1.37 7.07
C ASP A 209 13.76 2.85 7.06
N LEU A 210 12.79 3.72 6.76
CA LEU A 210 13.02 5.14 6.55
C LEU A 210 13.53 5.81 7.83
N ASN A 211 14.77 6.27 7.81
CA ASN A 211 15.35 7.04 8.91
C ASN A 211 15.15 8.53 8.66
N VAL A 212 13.93 9.02 8.94
CA VAL A 212 13.56 10.43 8.73
C VAL A 212 14.52 11.36 9.47
N GLY A 213 14.85 11.03 10.73
CA GLY A 213 15.77 11.82 11.54
C GLY A 213 17.14 11.98 10.88
N ALA A 214 17.74 10.89 10.40
CA ALA A 214 19.03 10.94 9.69
C ALA A 214 18.95 11.75 8.38
N ILE A 215 17.85 11.61 7.63
CA ILE A 215 17.65 12.35 6.37
C ILE A 215 17.54 13.85 6.64
N VAL A 216 16.68 14.27 7.57
CA VAL A 216 16.51 15.68 7.94
C VAL A 216 17.84 16.24 8.47
N ASN A 217 18.61 15.44 9.20
CA ASN A 217 19.92 15.84 9.73
C ASN A 217 20.98 16.09 8.64
N LEU A 218 20.75 15.70 7.39
CA LEU A 218 21.61 16.11 6.26
C LEU A 218 21.47 17.58 5.90
N SER A 219 20.40 18.25 6.35
CA SER A 219 20.11 19.63 6.02
C SER A 219 21.28 20.54 6.42
N PRO A 220 21.84 21.32 5.47
CA PRO A 220 22.89 22.28 5.76
C PRO A 220 22.46 23.39 6.74
N ASP A 221 21.16 23.70 6.79
CA ASP A 221 20.63 24.79 7.59
C ASP A 221 19.43 24.29 8.42
N LEU A 222 19.65 24.00 9.71
CA LEU A 222 18.60 23.63 10.65
C LEU A 222 18.25 24.79 11.61
N THR A 223 18.80 25.99 11.37
CA THR A 223 18.50 27.19 12.15
C THR A 223 16.98 27.46 12.26
N PRO A 224 16.18 27.34 11.18
CA PRO A 224 14.73 27.59 11.27
C PRO A 224 14.02 26.64 12.25
N VAL A 225 14.46 25.38 12.32
CA VAL A 225 13.92 24.39 13.27
C VAL A 225 14.41 24.69 14.69
N ALA A 226 15.68 25.06 14.83
CA ALA A 226 16.29 25.44 16.10
C ALA A 226 15.58 26.67 16.72
N ASP A 227 15.31 27.68 15.90
CA ASP A 227 14.59 28.89 16.28
C ASP A 227 13.14 28.59 16.68
N LEU A 228 12.44 27.75 15.90
CA LEU A 228 11.08 27.32 16.22
C LEU A 228 11.00 26.62 17.59
N LEU A 229 11.95 25.72 17.86
CA LEU A 229 12.01 24.95 19.11
C LEU A 229 12.65 25.73 20.28
N GLY A 230 13.24 26.90 20.03
CA GLY A 230 13.93 27.69 21.04
C GLY A 230 15.18 27.01 21.62
N VAL A 231 15.86 26.16 20.84
CA VAL A 231 17.06 25.42 21.26
C VAL A 231 18.19 25.57 20.26
N PRO A 232 19.46 25.37 20.65
CA PRO A 232 20.57 25.38 19.70
C PRO A 232 20.47 24.27 18.65
N GLU A 233 20.97 24.52 17.43
CA GLU A 233 20.99 23.53 16.35
C GLU A 233 21.58 22.16 16.74
N PRO A 234 22.69 22.05 17.52
CA PRO A 234 23.20 20.75 17.97
C PRO A 234 22.19 19.93 18.79
N THR A 235 21.28 20.60 19.52
CA THR A 235 20.19 19.93 20.24
C THR A 235 19.19 19.34 19.27
N VAL A 236 18.80 20.07 18.22
CA VAL A 236 17.92 19.57 17.16
C VAL A 236 18.52 18.32 16.50
N ARG A 237 19.81 18.38 16.14
CA ARG A 237 20.51 17.23 15.55
C ARG A 237 20.55 16.01 16.48
N THR A 238 20.67 16.24 17.79
CA THR A 238 20.61 15.17 18.80
C THR A 238 19.21 14.54 18.86
N VAL A 239 18.15 15.35 18.82
CA VAL A 239 16.76 14.88 18.77
C VAL A 239 16.53 14.05 17.51
N LEU A 240 16.89 14.56 16.33
CA LEU A 240 16.72 13.86 15.05
C LEU A 240 17.45 12.52 15.04
N ASN A 241 18.68 12.45 15.56
CA ASN A 241 19.43 11.21 15.66
C ASN A 241 18.79 10.18 16.62
N SER A 242 17.91 10.61 17.52
CA SER A 242 17.22 9.70 18.46
C SER A 242 16.06 8.93 17.83
N TRP A 243 15.52 9.40 16.70
CA TRP A 243 14.30 8.82 16.11
C TRP A 243 14.55 7.41 15.57
N GLY A 244 15.63 7.22 14.81
CA GLY A 244 15.95 5.93 14.19
C GLY A 244 15.01 5.54 13.04
N PRO A 245 15.20 4.33 12.48
CA PRO A 245 14.44 3.85 11.32
C PRO A 245 12.94 3.64 11.60
N GLY A 246 12.13 3.98 10.61
CA GLY A 246 10.69 3.77 10.58
C GLY A 246 9.92 4.68 11.53
N LYS A 247 10.52 5.79 12.00
CA LYS A 247 9.93 6.66 13.01
C LYS A 247 9.89 8.13 12.60
N PHE A 248 8.87 8.83 13.08
CA PHE A 248 8.65 10.26 12.91
C PHE A 248 7.90 10.85 14.14
N ASP A 249 8.22 12.09 14.50
CA ASP A 249 7.58 12.80 15.62
C ASP A 249 6.75 13.99 15.11
N ALA A 250 5.49 13.71 14.75
CA ALA A 250 4.55 14.70 14.22
C ALA A 250 4.04 15.71 15.27
N GLU A 251 4.41 15.54 16.55
CA GLU A 251 3.92 16.37 17.63
C GLU A 251 5.04 17.28 18.18
N LEU A 252 6.29 17.09 17.74
CA LEU A 252 7.46 17.85 18.19
C LEU A 252 7.31 19.35 17.94
N PHE A 253 6.80 19.75 16.78
CA PHE A 253 6.59 21.16 16.43
C PHE A 253 5.36 21.77 17.12
N LEU A 254 4.57 20.97 17.84
CA LEU A 254 3.44 21.46 18.61
C LEU A 254 3.82 21.71 20.08
N ASP A 255 4.58 20.78 20.67
CA ASP A 255 4.80 20.75 22.11
C ASP A 255 6.27 20.73 22.57
N GLY A 256 7.23 20.50 21.68
CA GLY A 256 8.66 20.45 21.98
C GLY A 256 9.12 19.24 22.79
N LYS A 257 8.28 18.22 22.99
CA LYS A 257 8.59 17.07 23.87
C LYS A 257 9.25 15.93 23.11
N ALA A 258 10.58 15.99 23.01
CA ALA A 258 11.35 15.01 22.23
C ALA A 258 11.60 13.65 22.91
N PHE A 259 11.46 13.53 24.24
CA PHE A 259 11.81 12.32 24.98
C PHE A 259 10.78 11.96 26.04
N ASN A 260 10.36 10.70 26.06
CA ASN A 260 9.59 10.12 27.16
C ASN A 260 10.52 9.82 28.33
N PRO A 261 10.36 10.49 29.49
CA PRO A 261 11.25 10.31 30.63
C PRO A 261 11.18 8.90 31.22
N GLN A 262 10.02 8.25 31.15
CA GLN A 262 9.78 6.91 31.70
C GLN A 262 8.76 6.17 30.82
N GLN A 263 9.25 5.27 29.97
CA GLN A 263 8.39 4.32 29.29
C GLN A 263 7.93 3.29 30.30
N VAL A 264 6.61 3.12 30.44
CA VAL A 264 6.00 2.19 31.41
C VAL A 264 5.11 1.20 30.68
N THR A 265 5.26 -0.07 31.02
CA THR A 265 4.40 -1.17 30.57
C THR A 265 4.05 -1.99 31.80
N ASP A 266 2.75 -2.25 32.02
CA ASP A 266 2.22 -3.00 33.17
C ASP A 266 2.70 -2.47 34.53
N GLY A 267 2.81 -1.14 34.65
CA GLY A 267 3.29 -0.48 35.87
C GLY A 267 4.81 -0.57 36.10
N VAL A 268 5.57 -1.19 35.18
CA VAL A 268 7.03 -1.32 35.25
C VAL A 268 7.71 -0.37 34.28
N VAL A 269 8.72 0.37 34.75
CA VAL A 269 9.56 1.21 33.90
C VAL A 269 10.44 0.33 33.00
N THR A 270 10.16 0.31 31.70
CA THR A 270 10.87 -0.49 30.69
C THR A 270 11.96 0.31 29.97
N GLY A 271 11.89 1.64 30.02
CA GLY A 271 12.86 2.54 29.40
C GLY A 271 12.89 3.91 30.08
N LYS A 272 14.01 4.62 29.94
CA LYS A 272 14.17 6.00 30.43
C LYS A 272 14.70 6.89 29.32
N ASN A 273 14.15 8.09 29.19
CA ASN A 273 14.49 9.06 28.15
C ASN A 273 14.45 8.44 26.74
N VAL A 274 13.43 7.63 26.46
CA VAL A 274 13.25 7.04 25.13
C VAL A 274 12.73 8.11 24.17
N SER A 275 13.09 8.02 22.89
CA SER A 275 12.62 8.99 21.88
C SER A 275 11.09 9.06 21.85
N GLY A 276 10.55 10.27 21.71
CA GLY A 276 9.12 10.52 21.52
C GLY A 276 8.61 10.23 20.10
N ALA A 277 9.51 9.91 19.17
CA ALA A 277 9.12 9.57 17.80
C ALA A 277 8.35 8.24 17.73
N THR A 278 7.24 8.28 17.01
CA THR A 278 6.36 7.13 16.80
C THR A 278 6.71 6.40 15.51
N LEU A 279 6.40 5.11 15.43
CA LEU A 279 6.52 4.33 14.20
C LEU A 279 5.61 4.91 13.12
N ILE A 280 6.07 4.91 11.87
CA ILE A 280 5.23 5.27 10.75
C ILE A 280 4.12 4.21 10.64
N PRO A 281 2.82 4.59 10.71
CA PRO A 281 1.73 3.64 10.58
C PRO A 281 1.48 3.28 9.11
N ASN A 282 0.89 2.11 8.87
CA ASN A 282 0.36 1.76 7.56
C ASN A 282 -0.81 2.70 7.20
N ALA A 283 -0.95 2.99 5.91
CA ALA A 283 -2.06 3.77 5.35
C ALA A 283 -3.07 2.89 4.58
N PHE A 284 -2.82 1.59 4.44
CA PHE A 284 -3.77 0.64 3.88
C PHE A 284 -4.81 0.17 4.91
N GLY A 285 -5.94 -0.36 4.42
CA GLY A 285 -6.94 -1.06 5.23
C GLY A 285 -7.65 -0.19 6.25
N LEU A 286 -7.67 1.13 6.05
CA LEU A 286 -8.26 2.09 6.99
C LEU A 286 -9.71 2.46 6.66
N ALA A 287 -10.32 1.83 5.66
CA ALA A 287 -11.74 2.02 5.37
C ALA A 287 -12.59 1.65 6.59
N GLY A 288 -13.45 2.57 7.04
CA GLY A 288 -14.29 2.39 8.23
C GLY A 288 -13.67 2.88 9.54
N PHE A 289 -12.39 3.29 9.56
CA PHE A 289 -11.78 3.89 10.74
C PHE A 289 -12.21 5.35 10.88
N ASN A 290 -12.51 5.78 12.11
CA ASN A 290 -12.83 7.18 12.40
C ASN A 290 -11.54 8.01 12.63
N GLN A 291 -10.51 7.39 13.19
CA GLN A 291 -9.22 8.00 13.54
C GLN A 291 -8.07 7.26 12.84
N HIS A 292 -7.07 7.97 12.33
CA HIS A 292 -6.07 7.40 11.42
C HIS A 292 -4.63 7.41 11.96
N THR A 293 -4.39 8.01 13.12
CA THR A 293 -3.09 8.04 13.81
C THR A 293 -3.02 7.03 14.95
N TRP A 294 -1.90 7.01 15.71
CA TRP A 294 -1.72 6.17 16.91
C TRP A 294 -2.54 6.67 18.12
N THR A 295 -2.69 7.98 18.22
CA THR A 295 -3.39 8.66 19.31
C THR A 295 -4.74 9.18 18.84
N GLY A 296 -5.63 9.47 19.78
CA GLY A 296 -6.98 9.90 19.44
C GLY A 296 -7.09 11.37 19.07
N SER A 297 -8.17 11.66 18.36
CA SER A 297 -8.69 13.01 18.12
C SER A 297 -7.82 13.90 17.24
N TRP A 298 -6.91 13.30 16.47
CA TRP A 298 -6.35 13.93 15.28
C TRP A 298 -7.27 13.82 14.06
N GLY A 299 -8.54 13.42 14.21
CA GLY A 299 -9.53 13.46 13.13
C GLY A 299 -9.41 12.33 12.09
N SER A 300 -10.18 12.48 11.01
CA SER A 300 -10.23 11.53 9.89
C SER A 300 -9.09 11.78 8.89
N VAL A 301 -8.91 10.88 7.90
CA VAL A 301 -7.91 11.01 6.81
C VAL A 301 -7.74 12.44 6.26
N PRO A 302 -8.82 13.16 5.85
CA PRO A 302 -8.65 14.50 5.29
C PRO A 302 -8.11 15.52 6.30
N TYR A 303 -8.45 15.41 7.59
CA TYR A 303 -7.82 16.25 8.61
C TYR A 303 -6.33 15.93 8.68
N TRP A 304 -5.96 14.66 8.80
CA TRP A 304 -4.56 14.26 8.99
C TRP A 304 -3.71 14.64 7.77
N ASN A 305 -4.25 14.47 6.56
CA ASN A 305 -3.59 14.92 5.35
C ASN A 305 -3.39 16.44 5.33
N ALA A 306 -4.36 17.24 5.76
CA ALA A 306 -4.21 18.69 5.84
C ALA A 306 -3.17 19.09 6.90
N PHE A 307 -3.22 18.45 8.07
CA PHE A 307 -2.24 18.65 9.15
C PHE A 307 -0.83 18.35 8.65
N VAL A 308 -0.59 17.16 8.09
CA VAL A 308 0.72 16.76 7.59
C VAL A 308 1.16 17.62 6.42
N ALA A 309 0.32 17.87 5.43
CA ALA A 309 0.70 18.66 4.25
C ALA A 309 1.09 20.10 4.62
N VAL A 310 0.42 20.72 5.59
CA VAL A 310 0.64 22.14 5.93
C VAL A 310 1.65 22.33 7.07
N LEU A 311 1.56 21.54 8.15
CA LEU A 311 2.35 21.76 9.36
C LEU A 311 3.63 20.90 9.43
N GLU A 312 3.65 19.73 8.79
CA GLU A 312 4.79 18.81 8.86
C GLU A 312 5.63 18.82 7.58
N MET A 313 4.98 18.69 6.42
CA MET A 313 5.62 18.81 5.12
C MET A 313 5.95 20.27 4.81
N HIS A 314 5.25 21.25 5.41
CA HIS A 314 5.38 22.68 5.13
C HIS A 314 4.96 23.10 3.70
N GLY A 315 3.95 22.42 3.16
CA GLY A 315 3.29 22.80 1.92
C GLY A 315 2.44 24.07 2.06
N LYS A 316 2.00 24.58 0.91
CA LYS A 316 1.19 25.80 0.77
C LYS A 316 -0.28 25.45 0.85
N GLY A 317 -0.88 25.59 2.02
CA GLY A 317 -2.30 25.31 2.20
C GLY A 317 -2.91 26.02 3.39
N ARG A 318 -4.25 26.00 3.44
CA ARG A 318 -4.99 26.43 4.62
C ARG A 318 -5.05 25.30 5.65
N PHE A 319 -4.84 25.62 6.93
CA PHE A 319 -5.10 24.69 8.02
C PHE A 319 -5.81 25.42 9.18
N TYR A 320 -6.77 24.74 9.81
CA TYR A 320 -7.51 25.31 10.92
C TYR A 320 -7.85 24.22 11.96
N ASP A 321 -7.30 24.39 13.17
CA ASP A 321 -7.68 23.66 14.36
C ASP A 321 -7.49 24.54 15.60
N PRO A 322 -8.58 25.03 16.21
CA PRO A 322 -8.48 25.93 17.36
C PRO A 322 -7.91 25.24 18.61
N ARG A 323 -7.86 23.91 18.68
CA ARG A 323 -7.28 23.18 19.81
C ARG A 323 -5.78 23.45 19.94
N LEU A 324 -5.10 23.71 18.82
CA LEU A 324 -3.68 24.06 18.79
C LEU A 324 -3.38 25.45 19.37
N ASN A 325 -4.40 26.25 19.69
CA ASN A 325 -4.23 27.55 20.36
C ASN A 325 -4.14 27.42 21.90
N ASP A 326 -4.30 26.22 22.46
CA ASP A 326 -4.07 25.98 23.88
C ASP A 326 -2.57 25.99 24.16
N ALA A 327 -2.05 27.13 24.65
CA ALA A 327 -0.64 27.30 24.97
C ALA A 327 -0.12 26.42 26.12
N ALA A 328 -1.01 25.87 26.96
CA ALA A 328 -0.61 24.93 28.00
C ALA A 328 -0.37 23.53 27.43
N ARG A 329 -1.14 23.15 26.41
CA ARG A 329 -1.01 21.86 25.72
C ARG A 329 0.02 21.89 24.59
N PHE A 330 -0.09 22.89 23.72
CA PHE A 330 0.67 23.06 22.49
C PHE A 330 1.39 24.42 22.47
N PRO A 331 2.37 24.65 23.37
CA PRO A 331 3.03 25.94 23.53
C PRO A 331 3.66 26.47 22.23
N ILE A 332 4.25 25.59 21.41
CA ILE A 332 4.92 26.00 20.15
C ILE A 332 3.87 26.32 19.09
N ALA A 333 2.85 25.47 18.95
CA ALA A 333 1.77 25.71 18.00
C ALA A 333 1.02 27.03 18.29
N ALA A 334 0.68 27.27 19.56
CA ALA A 334 -0.02 28.48 19.98
C ALA A 334 0.83 29.75 19.79
N ALA A 335 2.13 29.68 20.07
CA ALA A 335 3.05 30.80 19.88
C ALA A 335 3.25 31.17 18.40
N ASN A 336 3.13 30.20 17.50
CA ASN A 336 3.37 30.37 16.06
C ASN A 336 2.09 30.41 15.21
N GLY A 337 0.90 30.34 15.85
CA GLY A 337 -0.38 30.43 15.15
C GLY A 337 -0.72 29.22 14.28
N PHE A 338 -0.18 28.04 14.57
CA PHE A 338 -0.40 26.82 13.77
C PHE A 338 -1.86 26.34 13.77
N GLY A 339 -2.68 26.81 14.72
CA GLY A 339 -4.12 26.54 14.74
C GLY A 339 -4.96 27.29 13.70
N ASP A 340 -4.42 28.30 13.01
CA ASP A 340 -5.13 29.06 11.96
C ASP A 340 -4.14 29.59 10.91
N ILE A 341 -3.66 28.68 10.05
CA ILE A 341 -2.85 29.01 8.88
C ILE A 341 -3.78 29.43 7.74
N ARG A 342 -3.61 30.67 7.28
CA ARG A 342 -4.42 31.27 6.21
C ARG A 342 -3.54 31.54 4.99
N ILE A 343 -4.10 31.27 3.82
CA ILE A 343 -3.50 31.54 2.52
C ILE A 343 -4.55 32.10 1.56
N ASN A 344 -4.13 32.81 0.53
CA ASN A 344 -4.99 33.18 -0.58
C ASN A 344 -5.51 31.89 -1.25
N PRO A 345 -6.82 31.73 -1.50
CA PRO A 345 -7.36 30.53 -2.15
C PRO A 345 -6.68 30.15 -3.47
N ASP A 346 -6.19 31.13 -4.24
CA ASP A 346 -5.49 30.87 -5.52
C ASP A 346 -4.08 30.29 -5.32
N ASP A 347 -3.49 30.46 -4.13
CA ASP A 347 -2.17 29.93 -3.76
C ASP A 347 -2.26 28.64 -2.94
N ASP A 348 -3.48 28.19 -2.57
CA ASP A 348 -3.70 26.96 -1.80
C ASP A 348 -3.54 25.71 -2.70
N LEU A 349 -2.49 24.93 -2.41
CA LEU A 349 -2.15 23.72 -3.13
C LEU A 349 -2.64 22.43 -2.43
N VAL A 350 -3.32 22.52 -1.29
CA VAL A 350 -3.71 21.38 -0.45
C VAL A 350 -5.22 21.13 -0.50
N THR A 351 -6.03 22.16 -0.24
CA THR A 351 -7.46 22.01 0.09
C THR A 351 -8.24 21.27 -1.00
N SER A 352 -8.00 21.59 -2.28
CA SER A 352 -8.70 20.98 -3.41
C SER A 352 -8.34 19.51 -3.66
N LYS A 353 -7.20 19.04 -3.13
CA LYS A 353 -6.66 17.68 -3.32
C LYS A 353 -7.12 16.70 -2.25
N LEU A 354 -7.57 17.19 -1.09
CA LEU A 354 -8.00 16.35 0.03
C LEU A 354 -9.07 15.30 -0.34
N PRO A 355 -10.11 15.59 -1.14
CA PRO A 355 -11.15 14.60 -1.45
C PRO A 355 -10.60 13.41 -2.25
N ALA A 356 -9.81 13.66 -3.30
CA ALA A 356 -9.25 12.61 -4.13
C ALA A 356 -8.20 11.79 -3.37
N LEU A 357 -7.34 12.48 -2.59
CA LEU A 357 -6.34 11.82 -1.75
C LEU A 357 -7.00 10.90 -0.70
N GLN A 358 -8.04 11.39 -0.02
CA GLN A 358 -8.83 10.57 0.91
C GLN A 358 -9.42 9.34 0.21
N PHE A 359 -10.07 9.53 -0.94
CA PHE A 359 -10.70 8.44 -1.68
C PHE A 359 -9.69 7.35 -2.06
N TYR A 360 -8.51 7.76 -2.53
CA TYR A 360 -7.44 6.83 -2.85
C TYR A 360 -6.91 6.08 -1.62
N GLN A 361 -6.64 6.77 -0.49
CA GLN A 361 -6.18 6.11 0.73
C GLN A 361 -7.19 5.13 1.32
N LEU A 362 -8.50 5.46 1.25
CA LEU A 362 -9.56 4.53 1.65
C LEU A 362 -9.68 3.32 0.71
N ALA A 363 -9.22 3.43 -0.53
CA ALA A 363 -9.21 2.36 -1.52
C ALA A 363 -7.98 1.45 -1.45
N LEU A 364 -7.00 1.74 -0.58
CA LEU A 364 -5.81 0.89 -0.40
C LEU A 364 -6.17 -0.35 0.44
N PRO A 365 -6.24 -1.55 -0.15
CA PRO A 365 -6.54 -2.77 0.61
C PRO A 365 -5.34 -3.15 1.47
N SER A 366 -5.58 -3.84 2.59
CA SER A 366 -4.46 -4.43 3.32
C SER A 366 -3.86 -5.59 2.53
N PRO A 367 -2.58 -5.92 2.78
CA PRO A 367 -1.95 -7.12 2.23
C PRO A 367 -2.70 -8.38 2.66
N MET A 368 -2.73 -9.37 1.78
CA MET A 368 -3.36 -10.67 2.05
C MET A 368 -2.27 -11.68 2.47
N PRO A 369 -2.38 -12.28 3.67
CA PRO A 369 -1.44 -13.31 4.10
C PRO A 369 -1.70 -14.64 3.38
N GLU A 370 -0.64 -15.40 3.11
CA GLU A 370 -0.72 -16.74 2.52
C GLU A 370 -0.73 -17.84 3.62
N PRO A 371 -1.77 -18.68 3.73
CA PRO A 371 -1.80 -19.78 4.68
C PRO A 371 -0.67 -20.79 4.44
N GLY A 372 0.00 -21.23 5.50
CA GLY A 372 1.15 -22.12 5.45
C GLY A 372 2.48 -21.44 5.12
N VAL A 373 2.46 -20.16 4.73
CA VAL A 373 3.65 -19.33 4.49
C VAL A 373 3.75 -18.23 5.53
N ASP A 374 2.72 -17.37 5.59
CA ASP A 374 2.68 -16.25 6.50
C ASP A 374 2.15 -16.64 7.87
N PHE A 375 1.26 -17.65 7.96
CA PHE A 375 0.69 -18.15 9.20
C PHE A 375 0.31 -19.63 9.15
N ASP A 376 0.19 -20.28 10.31
CA ASP A 376 -0.31 -21.66 10.44
C ASP A 376 -1.86 -21.66 10.47
N LYS A 377 -2.47 -22.36 9.51
CA LYS A 377 -3.93 -22.29 9.29
C LYS A 377 -4.71 -22.91 10.44
N GLU A 378 -4.34 -24.11 10.86
CA GLU A 378 -5.04 -24.81 11.94
C GLU A 378 -4.87 -24.08 13.29
N ALA A 379 -3.72 -23.44 13.52
CA ALA A 379 -3.49 -22.59 14.68
C ALA A 379 -4.33 -21.31 14.62
N ALA A 380 -4.44 -20.67 13.46
CA ALA A 380 -5.29 -19.50 13.27
C ALA A 380 -6.77 -19.82 13.50
N GLU A 381 -7.28 -20.98 13.07
CA GLU A 381 -8.65 -21.43 13.35
C GLU A 381 -8.91 -21.57 14.86
N ARG A 382 -7.97 -22.16 15.61
CA ARG A 382 -8.06 -22.21 17.09
C ARG A 382 -7.92 -20.82 17.72
N GLY A 383 -7.09 -19.97 17.13
CA GLY A 383 -6.84 -18.61 17.57
C GLY A 383 -8.05 -17.71 17.45
N ASP A 384 -8.88 -17.89 16.41
CA ASP A 384 -10.15 -17.18 16.21
C ASP A 384 -11.13 -17.42 17.38
N GLU A 385 -11.31 -18.71 17.74
CA GLU A 385 -12.14 -19.09 18.89
C GLU A 385 -11.64 -18.46 20.21
N LEU A 386 -10.32 -18.38 20.38
CA LEU A 386 -9.70 -17.75 21.54
C LEU A 386 -9.86 -16.23 21.53
N PHE A 387 -9.69 -15.59 20.36
CA PHE A 387 -9.71 -14.14 20.18
C PHE A 387 -11.04 -13.55 20.63
N SER A 388 -12.14 -14.18 20.21
CA SER A 388 -13.51 -13.79 20.58
C SER A 388 -14.00 -14.42 21.88
N GLY A 389 -13.34 -15.49 22.35
CA GLY A 389 -13.67 -16.23 23.56
C GLY A 389 -12.79 -15.86 24.75
N LYS A 390 -11.84 -16.74 25.08
CA LYS A 390 -11.03 -16.63 26.31
C LYS A 390 -10.14 -15.39 26.37
N ALA A 391 -9.58 -14.97 25.24
CA ALA A 391 -8.68 -13.82 25.16
C ALA A 391 -9.43 -12.48 25.13
N GLN A 392 -10.71 -12.48 24.70
CA GLN A 392 -11.59 -11.32 24.66
C GLN A 392 -11.01 -10.10 23.91
N CYS A 393 -10.13 -10.33 22.93
CA CYS A 393 -9.48 -9.27 22.15
C CYS A 393 -10.49 -8.49 21.30
N ASN A 394 -11.58 -9.15 20.90
CA ASN A 394 -12.68 -8.56 20.15
C ASN A 394 -13.49 -7.50 20.93
N ASN A 395 -13.26 -7.32 22.25
CA ASN A 395 -13.86 -6.22 23.01
C ASN A 395 -13.45 -4.84 22.48
N CYS A 396 -12.23 -4.75 21.90
CA CYS A 396 -11.75 -3.54 21.22
C CYS A 396 -11.58 -3.81 19.71
N HIS A 397 -11.00 -4.96 19.34
CA HIS A 397 -10.76 -5.32 17.94
C HIS A 397 -11.97 -6.01 17.30
N VAL A 398 -13.08 -5.28 17.18
CA VAL A 398 -14.39 -5.79 16.74
C VAL A 398 -14.40 -6.18 15.25
N GLU A 399 -14.75 -7.42 14.94
CA GLU A 399 -14.94 -7.91 13.56
C GLU A 399 -16.09 -7.19 12.80
N PRO A 400 -16.02 -7.08 11.46
CA PRO A 400 -14.91 -7.49 10.59
C PRO A 400 -13.91 -6.35 10.32
N LEU A 401 -13.99 -5.22 11.06
CA LEU A 401 -13.08 -4.08 10.88
C LEU A 401 -11.85 -4.16 11.80
N TRP A 402 -11.90 -5.04 12.81
CA TRP A 402 -10.94 -5.16 13.92
C TRP A 402 -10.69 -3.83 14.65
N THR A 403 -11.75 -3.02 14.75
CA THR A 403 -11.82 -1.78 15.52
C THR A 403 -13.27 -1.49 15.89
N GLU A 404 -13.50 -0.83 17.03
CA GLU A 404 -14.85 -0.49 17.45
C GLU A 404 -15.53 0.49 16.48
N PRO A 405 -16.81 0.28 16.14
CA PRO A 405 -17.57 1.25 15.36
C PRO A 405 -17.79 2.53 16.18
N GLY A 406 -17.44 3.68 15.60
CA GLY A 406 -17.67 5.00 16.20
C GLY A 406 -16.52 5.46 17.10
N TRP A 407 -16.49 4.99 18.36
CA TRP A 407 -15.50 5.40 19.36
C TRP A 407 -14.49 4.28 19.63
N ASN A 408 -13.33 4.36 18.97
CA ASN A 408 -12.25 3.38 19.06
C ASN A 408 -11.02 3.93 19.82
N LEU A 409 -11.27 4.67 20.90
CA LEU A 409 -10.25 5.38 21.68
C LEU A 409 -10.21 4.91 23.13
N HIS A 410 -9.01 4.69 23.64
CA HIS A 410 -8.72 4.08 24.94
C HIS A 410 -7.72 4.91 25.75
N LYS A 411 -7.94 4.97 27.06
CA LYS A 411 -6.98 5.54 28.00
C LYS A 411 -5.72 4.68 28.06
N PRO A 412 -4.55 5.29 28.32
CA PRO A 412 -3.31 4.54 28.55
C PRO A 412 -3.45 3.42 29.60
N SER A 413 -4.21 3.68 30.67
CA SER A 413 -4.49 2.71 31.74
C SER A 413 -5.38 1.54 31.32
N GLU A 414 -6.16 1.67 30.23
CA GLU A 414 -7.02 0.58 29.74
C GLU A 414 -6.22 -0.43 28.92
N ILE A 415 -5.04 -0.05 28.42
CA ILE A 415 -4.16 -0.88 27.61
C ILE A 415 -2.76 -1.06 28.23
N GLY A 416 -2.64 -0.82 29.55
CA GLY A 416 -1.45 -1.16 30.33
C GLY A 416 -0.16 -0.40 29.99
N ILE A 417 -0.24 0.81 29.42
CA ILE A 417 0.96 1.60 29.05
C ILE A 417 0.93 3.04 29.60
N ASP A 418 2.10 3.70 29.56
CA ASP A 418 2.23 5.11 29.90
C ASP A 418 1.47 6.06 28.96
N SER A 419 1.16 7.26 29.48
CA SER A 419 0.39 8.28 28.78
C SER A 419 1.24 9.22 27.91
N PHE A 420 2.56 9.07 27.85
CA PHE A 420 3.43 10.09 27.25
C PHE A 420 2.97 10.52 25.88
N GLN A 421 2.75 9.58 24.94
CA GLN A 421 2.34 9.95 23.59
C GLN A 421 0.88 10.40 23.54
N ALA A 422 -0.01 9.76 24.30
CA ALA A 422 -1.41 10.14 24.36
C ALA A 422 -1.62 11.58 24.88
N ASP A 423 -0.85 12.01 25.88
CA ASP A 423 -0.95 13.34 26.51
C ASP A 423 -0.51 14.48 25.59
N ARG A 424 0.23 14.15 24.53
CA ARG A 424 0.65 15.07 23.47
C ARG A 424 -0.46 15.26 22.43
N ALA A 425 -1.41 14.31 22.33
CA ALA A 425 -2.60 14.45 21.49
C ALA A 425 -3.72 15.24 22.19
N PRO A 426 -4.74 15.74 21.44
CA PRO A 426 -5.79 16.59 22.00
C PRO A 426 -6.56 15.97 23.17
N ASP A 427 -6.85 14.67 23.11
CA ASP A 427 -7.79 14.02 24.02
C ASP A 427 -7.14 13.07 25.03
N GLY A 428 -5.81 12.91 25.02
CA GLY A 428 -5.12 12.09 26.04
C GLY A 428 -5.34 10.58 25.90
N VAL A 429 -5.66 10.08 24.71
CA VAL A 429 -6.05 8.68 24.46
C VAL A 429 -5.32 8.06 23.27
N TYR A 430 -5.24 6.73 23.25
CA TYR A 430 -4.74 5.92 22.14
C TYR A 430 -5.87 5.36 21.29
N LYS A 431 -5.60 5.07 20.03
CA LYS A 431 -6.57 4.44 19.13
C LYS A 431 -6.39 2.91 19.12
N THR A 432 -7.49 2.18 19.04
CA THR A 432 -7.48 0.77 18.63
C THR A 432 -6.82 0.63 17.27
N MET A 433 -5.74 -0.13 17.21
CA MET A 433 -4.93 -0.23 16.00
C MET A 433 -5.52 -1.20 14.99
N ASN A 434 -5.32 -0.89 13.71
CA ASN A 434 -5.67 -1.80 12.62
C ASN A 434 -4.80 -3.06 12.70
N LEU A 435 -5.44 -4.23 12.81
CA LEU A 435 -4.76 -5.54 12.81
C LEU A 435 -4.61 -6.14 11.42
N ALA A 436 -5.34 -5.64 10.41
CA ALA A 436 -5.25 -6.17 9.07
C ALA A 436 -3.82 -5.99 8.51
N GLY A 437 -3.27 -7.04 7.90
CA GLY A 437 -1.92 -7.01 7.31
C GLY A 437 -0.78 -6.95 8.34
N ILE A 438 -1.05 -7.16 9.63
CA ILE A 438 -0.03 -7.05 10.69
C ILE A 438 1.10 -8.09 10.55
N PHE A 439 0.85 -9.21 9.86
CA PHE A 439 1.86 -10.22 9.53
C PHE A 439 3.06 -9.65 8.79
N VAL A 440 2.88 -8.57 8.01
CA VAL A 440 3.97 -7.89 7.29
C VAL A 440 5.09 -7.50 8.25
N ARG A 441 4.73 -6.94 9.41
CA ARG A 441 5.69 -6.55 10.45
C ARG A 441 6.23 -7.76 11.20
N GLU A 442 5.37 -8.70 11.57
CA GLU A 442 5.77 -9.92 12.28
C GLU A 442 6.69 -10.80 11.46
N ASN A 443 6.56 -10.82 10.12
CA ASN A 443 7.39 -11.60 9.21
C ASN A 443 8.60 -10.79 8.71
N GLY A 444 8.53 -9.45 8.76
CA GLY A 444 9.60 -8.56 8.32
C GLY A 444 9.65 -8.40 6.80
N LEU A 445 8.49 -8.34 6.15
CA LEU A 445 8.40 -8.23 4.70
C LEU A 445 8.74 -6.80 4.24
N PHE A 446 9.56 -6.70 3.20
CA PHE A 446 9.95 -5.43 2.54
C PHE A 446 10.63 -4.41 3.45
N MET A 447 11.33 -4.91 4.48
CA MET A 447 12.10 -4.13 5.44
C MET A 447 13.38 -4.86 5.84
N LYS A 448 14.34 -4.13 6.41
CA LYS A 448 15.56 -4.72 6.94
C LYS A 448 15.27 -5.63 8.15
N PRO A 449 15.99 -6.74 8.33
CA PRO A 449 15.75 -7.67 9.43
C PRO A 449 15.76 -7.03 10.82
N GLU A 450 16.59 -6.02 11.06
CA GLU A 450 16.66 -5.30 12.34
C GLU A 450 15.42 -4.44 12.63
N ASN A 451 14.61 -4.12 11.61
CA ASN A 451 13.39 -3.31 11.73
C ASN A 451 12.11 -4.15 11.82
N LYS A 452 12.23 -5.48 11.70
CA LYS A 452 11.16 -6.46 11.88
C LYS A 452 10.44 -6.29 13.23
N GLY A 453 9.12 -6.49 13.22
CA GLY A 453 8.25 -6.48 14.39
C GLY A 453 7.98 -5.08 14.94
N ARG A 454 8.43 -4.84 16.18
CA ARG A 454 8.32 -3.55 16.91
C ARG A 454 6.88 -3.05 16.99
N PHE A 455 6.01 -3.66 17.79
CA PHE A 455 4.59 -3.31 17.92
C PHE A 455 4.33 -2.12 18.85
N TYR A 456 3.10 -1.61 18.80
CA TYR A 456 2.65 -0.32 19.37
C TYR A 456 3.22 0.90 18.65
N HIS A 457 2.83 2.10 19.10
CA HIS A 457 3.23 3.36 18.50
C HIS A 457 4.73 3.64 18.61
N ASP A 458 5.43 3.10 19.61
CA ASP A 458 6.85 3.36 19.86
C ASP A 458 7.76 2.15 19.60
N GLY A 459 7.17 1.01 19.22
CA GLY A 459 7.91 -0.21 18.94
C GLY A 459 8.38 -0.99 20.18
N ARG A 460 7.76 -0.76 21.35
CA ARG A 460 8.19 -1.35 22.63
C ARG A 460 8.16 -2.88 22.68
N PHE A 461 7.28 -3.52 21.91
CA PHE A 461 7.17 -4.99 21.86
C PHE A 461 7.84 -5.52 20.60
N LYS A 462 8.72 -6.53 20.71
CA LYS A 462 9.50 -6.97 19.53
C LYS A 462 8.71 -7.89 18.61
N THR A 463 7.83 -8.71 19.18
CA THR A 463 7.03 -9.73 18.48
C THR A 463 5.54 -9.59 18.81
N LEU A 464 4.67 -10.18 17.98
CA LEU A 464 3.25 -10.31 18.33
C LEU A 464 3.06 -11.14 19.60
N LEU A 465 3.91 -12.13 19.85
CA LEU A 465 3.87 -12.90 21.08
C LEU A 465 4.11 -12.02 22.32
N ASP A 466 5.04 -11.06 22.25
CA ASP A 466 5.27 -10.10 23.33
C ASP A 466 4.02 -9.24 23.61
N VAL A 467 3.25 -8.89 22.57
CA VAL A 467 1.98 -8.15 22.71
C VAL A 467 0.91 -9.02 23.36
N VAL A 468 0.77 -10.28 22.92
CA VAL A 468 -0.17 -11.24 23.52
C VAL A 468 0.22 -11.53 24.98
N ASP A 469 1.51 -11.64 25.29
CA ASP A 469 2.01 -11.81 26.65
C ASP A 469 1.70 -10.62 27.57
N HIS A 470 1.85 -9.41 27.04
CA HIS A 470 1.45 -8.19 27.72
C HIS A 470 -0.04 -8.23 28.09
N TYR A 471 -0.94 -8.45 27.12
CA TYR A 471 -2.37 -8.48 27.41
C TYR A 471 -2.80 -9.67 28.27
N ASN A 472 -2.18 -10.84 28.09
CA ASN A 472 -2.42 -12.00 28.94
C ASN A 472 -2.09 -11.72 30.41
N THR A 473 -1.00 -10.99 30.66
CA THR A 473 -0.59 -10.57 32.01
C THR A 473 -1.50 -9.47 32.53
N PHE A 474 -1.67 -8.40 31.77
CA PHE A 474 -2.41 -7.20 32.18
C PHE A 474 -3.87 -7.50 32.52
N PHE A 475 -4.54 -8.32 31.70
CA PHE A 475 -5.94 -8.70 31.90
C PHE A 475 -6.12 -10.03 32.67
N ASN A 476 -5.04 -10.69 33.10
CA ASN A 476 -5.08 -11.98 33.79
C ASN A 476 -5.86 -13.07 33.02
N LEU A 477 -5.64 -13.16 31.69
CA LEU A 477 -6.41 -14.03 30.80
C LEU A 477 -6.11 -15.53 31.01
N ASN A 478 -4.99 -15.86 31.66
CA ASN A 478 -4.54 -17.23 31.92
C ASN A 478 -4.46 -18.09 30.66
N LEU A 479 -4.02 -17.50 29.55
CA LEU A 479 -3.72 -18.21 28.30
C LEU A 479 -2.47 -19.09 28.50
N THR A 480 -2.56 -20.34 28.05
CA THR A 480 -1.45 -21.28 27.96
C THR A 480 -0.49 -20.86 26.85
N ALA A 481 0.71 -21.44 26.82
CA ALA A 481 1.68 -21.16 25.76
C ALA A 481 1.14 -21.46 24.35
N GLN A 482 0.37 -22.55 24.19
CA GLN A 482 -0.26 -22.90 22.92
C GLN A 482 -1.34 -21.89 22.53
N GLU A 483 -2.23 -21.54 23.46
CA GLU A 483 -3.32 -20.58 23.18
C GLU A 483 -2.77 -19.21 22.75
N LYS A 484 -1.67 -18.74 23.35
CA LYS A 484 -1.02 -17.50 22.92
C LYS A 484 -0.46 -17.61 21.50
N GLY A 485 0.16 -18.74 21.16
CA GLY A 485 0.66 -19.00 19.81
C GLY A 485 -0.48 -19.05 18.79
N ASP A 486 -1.58 -19.72 19.12
CA ASP A 486 -2.77 -19.79 18.25
C ASP A 486 -3.37 -18.39 18.01
N VAL A 487 -3.46 -17.54 19.05
CA VAL A 487 -3.89 -16.13 18.89
C VAL A 487 -2.94 -15.33 17.97
N VAL A 488 -1.63 -15.54 18.07
CA VAL A 488 -0.65 -14.89 17.17
C VAL A 488 -0.90 -15.29 15.72
N GLU A 489 -1.11 -16.59 15.45
CA GLU A 489 -1.37 -17.08 14.09
C GLU A 489 -2.69 -16.55 13.52
N TYR A 490 -3.74 -16.44 14.35
CA TYR A 490 -4.99 -15.78 13.95
C TYR A 490 -4.79 -14.30 13.61
N VAL A 491 -4.09 -13.56 14.45
CA VAL A 491 -3.84 -12.13 14.19
C VAL A 491 -3.03 -11.93 12.90
N LYS A 492 -2.11 -12.85 12.58
CA LYS A 492 -1.37 -12.85 11.31
C LYS A 492 -2.25 -13.16 10.09
N SER A 493 -3.35 -13.90 10.25
CA SER A 493 -4.25 -14.24 9.14
C SER A 493 -5.19 -13.10 8.71
N LEU A 494 -5.22 -11.99 9.44
CA LEU A 494 -6.19 -10.91 9.23
C LEU A 494 -5.85 -10.02 8.02
N SER A 495 -6.86 -9.69 7.22
CA SER A 495 -6.80 -8.73 6.11
C SER A 495 -8.12 -7.95 5.97
N ALA A 496 -8.04 -6.67 5.57
CA ALA A 496 -9.14 -5.72 5.40
C ALA A 496 -9.11 -5.11 4.00
N GLY A 497 -10.27 -4.68 3.49
CA GLY A 497 -10.39 -4.20 2.12
C GLY A 497 -10.55 -5.33 1.09
N THR A 498 -10.62 -6.58 1.54
CA THR A 498 -11.32 -7.61 0.80
C THR A 498 -12.79 -7.21 0.76
N VAL A 499 -13.23 -6.66 -0.37
CA VAL A 499 -14.39 -7.31 -0.97
C VAL A 499 -13.93 -8.74 -1.09
N SER A 500 -14.43 -9.66 -0.26
CA SER A 500 -14.37 -11.08 -0.61
C SER A 500 -14.87 -11.06 -2.05
N THR A 501 -14.01 -11.25 -3.04
CA THR A 501 -14.47 -11.27 -4.43
C THR A 501 -15.40 -12.45 -4.45
N PRO A 502 -16.72 -12.22 -4.41
CA PRO A 502 -17.62 -13.21 -3.86
C PRO A 502 -17.45 -14.42 -4.73
N ASN A 503 -17.12 -15.57 -4.13
CA ASN A 503 -17.00 -16.79 -4.89
C ASN A 503 -18.23 -16.90 -5.80
N ILE A 504 -18.02 -16.79 -7.11
CA ILE A 504 -19.13 -16.69 -8.06
C ILE A 504 -19.79 -18.06 -8.28
N ILE A 505 -19.21 -19.11 -7.67
CA ILE A 505 -19.74 -20.46 -7.62
C ILE A 505 -20.76 -20.57 -6.50
N LYS A 506 -21.97 -21.01 -6.85
CA LYS A 506 -23.02 -21.33 -5.88
C LYS A 506 -22.81 -22.74 -5.35
N ASN A 507 -23.12 -22.92 -4.06
CA ASN A 507 -22.97 -24.20 -3.36
C ASN A 507 -21.55 -24.81 -3.56
N PRO A 508 -20.48 -24.06 -3.23
CA PRO A 508 -19.10 -24.44 -3.57
C PRO A 508 -18.58 -25.65 -2.79
N GLY A 509 -19.09 -25.85 -1.56
CA GLY A 509 -18.80 -27.00 -0.70
C GLY A 509 -19.93 -28.02 -0.61
N PHE A 510 -20.89 -28.02 -1.55
CA PHE A 510 -21.94 -29.05 -1.65
C PHE A 510 -22.86 -29.24 -0.41
N GLU A 511 -22.83 -28.32 0.55
CA GLU A 511 -23.63 -28.35 1.78
C GLU A 511 -25.14 -28.22 1.52
N SER A 512 -25.53 -27.62 0.40
CA SER A 512 -26.92 -27.58 -0.06
C SER A 512 -27.27 -28.77 -0.98
N GLY A 513 -26.61 -29.91 -0.78
CA GLY A 513 -26.75 -31.10 -1.60
C GLY A 513 -26.31 -30.85 -3.05
N THR A 514 -27.06 -31.38 -4.01
CA THR A 514 -26.76 -31.25 -5.44
C THR A 514 -27.20 -29.91 -6.05
N ALA A 515 -27.72 -28.98 -5.24
CA ALA A 515 -28.21 -27.69 -5.71
C ALA A 515 -27.15 -26.93 -6.52
N SER A 516 -27.58 -26.28 -7.61
CA SER A 516 -26.73 -25.51 -8.55
C SER A 516 -25.76 -26.32 -9.42
N TRP A 517 -25.56 -27.60 -9.14
CA TRP A 517 -24.69 -28.48 -9.90
C TRP A 517 -25.48 -29.47 -10.77
N THR A 518 -24.99 -29.73 -11.98
CA THR A 518 -25.58 -30.70 -12.90
C THR A 518 -24.55 -31.74 -13.27
N PHE A 519 -24.91 -33.01 -13.09
CA PHE A 519 -24.14 -34.15 -13.55
C PHE A 519 -24.74 -34.69 -14.86
N TYR A 520 -23.87 -34.98 -15.83
CA TYR A 520 -24.25 -35.63 -17.08
C TYR A 520 -23.22 -36.67 -17.46
N THR A 521 -23.69 -37.83 -17.92
CA THR A 521 -22.86 -38.87 -18.51
C THR A 521 -23.59 -39.54 -19.68
N ASN A 522 -22.86 -39.94 -20.72
CA ASN A 522 -23.36 -40.86 -21.75
C ASN A 522 -23.02 -42.34 -21.48
N GLY A 523 -22.33 -42.62 -20.38
CA GLY A 523 -22.22 -43.95 -19.78
C GLY A 523 -23.28 -44.14 -18.69
N THR A 524 -22.90 -44.75 -17.56
CA THR A 524 -23.75 -44.90 -16.38
C THR A 524 -22.99 -44.47 -15.12
N GLY A 525 -23.66 -43.71 -14.25
CA GLY A 525 -23.07 -43.19 -13.01
C GLY A 525 -24.06 -42.35 -12.22
N THR A 526 -23.67 -41.96 -11.01
CA THR A 526 -24.51 -41.18 -10.08
C THR A 526 -23.71 -40.04 -9.49
N PHE A 527 -24.38 -38.92 -9.24
CA PHE A 527 -23.86 -37.80 -8.47
C PHE A 527 -24.70 -37.63 -7.21
N THR A 528 -24.07 -37.76 -6.05
CA THR A 528 -24.65 -37.51 -4.73
C THR A 528 -23.73 -36.59 -3.93
N THR A 529 -24.13 -36.22 -2.73
CA THR A 529 -23.29 -35.46 -1.80
C THR A 529 -23.23 -36.14 -0.45
N GLY A 530 -22.12 -35.99 0.25
CA GLY A 530 -21.90 -36.57 1.57
C GLY A 530 -20.42 -36.70 1.92
N PRO A 531 -20.08 -37.27 3.07
CA PRO A 531 -18.69 -37.49 3.46
C PRO A 531 -17.99 -38.56 2.59
N PRO A 532 -16.65 -38.54 2.51
CA PRO A 532 -15.75 -37.58 3.14
C PRO A 532 -15.83 -36.19 2.49
N ALA A 533 -15.51 -35.14 3.25
CA ALA A 533 -15.41 -33.77 2.77
C ALA A 533 -14.01 -33.22 3.04
N SER A 534 -13.55 -32.29 2.21
CA SER A 534 -12.30 -31.55 2.46
C SER A 534 -12.54 -30.36 3.40
N GLU A 535 -13.76 -29.82 3.35
CA GLU A 535 -14.26 -28.73 4.18
C GLU A 535 -15.75 -28.98 4.44
N GLY A 536 -16.25 -28.60 5.62
CA GLY A 536 -17.66 -28.83 5.96
C GLY A 536 -18.00 -30.32 6.16
N SER A 537 -19.26 -30.66 5.86
CA SER A 537 -19.82 -32.01 6.09
C SER A 537 -20.03 -32.80 4.80
N ASN A 538 -20.09 -32.13 3.65
CA ASN A 538 -20.44 -32.73 2.36
C ASN A 538 -19.40 -32.43 1.29
N SER A 539 -19.19 -33.36 0.37
CA SER A 539 -18.53 -33.09 -0.92
C SER A 539 -19.34 -33.68 -2.06
N ALA A 540 -18.95 -33.40 -3.31
CA ALA A 540 -19.52 -34.06 -4.48
C ALA A 540 -18.98 -35.49 -4.62
N ASN A 541 -19.87 -36.47 -4.68
CA ASN A 541 -19.54 -37.89 -4.83
C ASN A 541 -20.04 -38.36 -6.21
N ILE A 542 -19.13 -38.55 -7.16
CA ILE A 542 -19.45 -38.99 -8.52
C ILE A 542 -19.00 -40.44 -8.70
N VAL A 543 -19.93 -41.38 -8.66
CA VAL A 543 -19.66 -42.82 -8.84
C VAL A 543 -19.94 -43.22 -10.28
N LEU A 544 -18.97 -43.85 -10.94
CA LEU A 544 -19.07 -44.26 -12.34
C LEU A 544 -19.20 -45.78 -12.46
N ASN A 545 -20.31 -46.24 -13.03
CA ASN A 545 -20.62 -47.66 -13.22
C ASN A 545 -20.19 -48.18 -14.60
N SER A 546 -20.10 -47.29 -15.59
CA SER A 546 -19.50 -47.60 -16.89
C SER A 546 -18.80 -46.36 -17.46
N GLY A 547 -17.80 -46.60 -18.33
CA GLY A 547 -17.09 -45.52 -19.02
C GLY A 547 -17.98 -44.77 -20.02
N GLY A 548 -17.54 -43.58 -20.38
CA GLY A 548 -18.24 -42.71 -21.31
C GLY A 548 -17.26 -41.73 -21.96
N THR A 549 -17.63 -41.20 -23.12
CA THR A 549 -16.85 -40.17 -23.83
C THR A 549 -17.24 -38.76 -23.41
N ASN A 550 -18.34 -38.62 -22.67
CA ASN A 550 -18.82 -37.36 -22.13
C ASN A 550 -19.33 -37.60 -20.70
N ILE A 551 -18.51 -37.22 -19.72
CA ILE A 551 -18.79 -37.36 -18.29
C ILE A 551 -18.40 -36.03 -17.65
N GLN A 552 -19.38 -35.34 -17.05
CA GLN A 552 -19.18 -34.00 -16.54
C GLN A 552 -20.01 -33.69 -15.30
N LEU A 553 -19.42 -32.95 -14.38
CA LEU A 553 -20.11 -32.18 -13.35
C LEU A 553 -19.90 -30.70 -13.66
N TYR A 554 -20.98 -29.93 -13.74
CA TYR A 554 -20.87 -28.52 -14.11
C TYR A 554 -21.89 -27.63 -13.43
N GLN A 555 -21.53 -26.36 -13.33
CA GLN A 555 -22.43 -25.26 -12.96
C GLN A 555 -22.51 -24.28 -14.14
N LYS A 556 -23.71 -23.81 -14.45
CA LYS A 556 -23.98 -22.88 -15.57
C LYS A 556 -24.56 -21.56 -15.07
N GLY A 557 -24.57 -20.56 -15.93
CA GLY A 557 -25.11 -19.23 -15.60
C GLY A 557 -24.12 -18.37 -14.83
N ILE A 558 -22.82 -18.63 -15.01
CA ILE A 558 -21.74 -17.88 -14.36
C ILE A 558 -21.54 -16.59 -15.14
N SER A 559 -21.53 -15.47 -14.40
CA SER A 559 -21.26 -14.15 -14.96
C SER A 559 -19.76 -13.87 -15.01
N LEU A 560 -19.28 -13.37 -16.15
CA LEU A 560 -17.86 -13.09 -16.37
C LEU A 560 -17.68 -11.76 -17.11
N GLU A 561 -16.61 -11.05 -16.78
CA GLU A 561 -16.17 -9.84 -17.49
C GLU A 561 -15.10 -10.17 -18.53
N PRO A 562 -15.02 -9.45 -19.67
CA PRO A 562 -14.02 -9.71 -20.72
C PRO A 562 -12.64 -9.15 -20.36
N ASN A 563 -11.56 -9.84 -20.75
CA ASN A 563 -10.17 -9.45 -20.45
C ASN A 563 -9.91 -9.26 -18.95
N THR A 564 -10.56 -10.07 -18.12
CA THR A 564 -10.49 -10.00 -16.67
C THR A 564 -9.81 -11.25 -16.15
N ARG A 565 -8.91 -11.09 -15.19
CA ARG A 565 -8.21 -12.21 -14.55
C ARG A 565 -9.09 -12.85 -13.50
N TYR A 566 -9.12 -14.18 -13.49
CA TYR A 566 -9.82 -14.99 -12.50
C TYR A 566 -8.91 -16.08 -11.95
N ARG A 567 -9.16 -16.46 -10.70
CA ARG A 567 -8.55 -17.60 -10.02
C ARG A 567 -9.61 -18.68 -9.78
N LEU A 568 -9.30 -19.91 -10.18
CA LEU A 568 -10.05 -21.10 -9.79
C LEU A 568 -9.24 -21.85 -8.72
N THR A 569 -9.88 -22.18 -7.61
CA THR A 569 -9.37 -23.08 -6.56
C THR A 569 -10.40 -24.19 -6.31
N PHE A 570 -9.96 -25.42 -6.07
CA PHE A 570 -10.83 -26.53 -5.64
C PHE A 570 -10.05 -27.66 -5.00
N SER A 571 -10.73 -28.47 -4.17
CA SER A 571 -10.19 -29.71 -3.62
C SER A 571 -10.77 -30.91 -4.38
N ALA A 572 -9.94 -31.88 -4.76
CA ALA A 572 -10.41 -33.09 -5.43
C ALA A 572 -9.49 -34.30 -5.23
N TYR A 573 -10.06 -35.50 -5.38
CA TYR A 573 -9.33 -36.75 -5.60
C TYR A 573 -10.23 -37.79 -6.29
N SER A 574 -9.64 -38.89 -6.77
CA SER A 574 -10.42 -40.05 -7.24
C SER A 574 -9.92 -41.33 -6.61
N THR A 575 -10.80 -42.31 -6.42
CA THR A 575 -10.44 -43.59 -5.74
C THR A 575 -9.34 -44.38 -6.43
N SER A 576 -9.12 -44.13 -7.72
CA SER A 576 -8.10 -44.77 -8.56
C SER A 576 -6.94 -43.85 -8.94
N GLY A 577 -6.98 -42.56 -8.58
CA GLY A 577 -6.00 -41.56 -9.00
C GLY A 577 -6.08 -41.20 -10.49
N HIS A 578 -7.22 -41.46 -11.14
CA HIS A 578 -7.48 -40.93 -12.47
C HIS A 578 -7.81 -39.43 -12.42
N ASP A 579 -7.27 -38.70 -13.39
CA ASP A 579 -7.32 -37.24 -13.48
C ASP A 579 -8.69 -36.69 -13.88
N LEU A 580 -8.83 -35.37 -13.85
CA LEU A 580 -9.90 -34.65 -14.53
C LEU A 580 -9.38 -33.40 -15.22
N SER A 581 -10.20 -32.79 -16.06
CA SER A 581 -9.95 -31.45 -16.60
C SER A 581 -11.03 -30.48 -16.17
N VAL A 582 -10.68 -29.22 -15.96
CA VAL A 582 -11.61 -28.13 -15.65
C VAL A 582 -11.56 -27.11 -16.78
N ASN A 583 -12.72 -26.75 -17.30
CA ASN A 583 -12.84 -25.74 -18.35
C ASN A 583 -13.94 -24.75 -18.01
N LEU A 584 -13.76 -23.49 -18.43
CA LEU A 584 -14.79 -22.46 -18.38
C LEU A 584 -15.18 -22.11 -19.81
N ILE A 585 -16.40 -22.44 -20.19
CA ILE A 585 -16.88 -22.33 -21.56
C ILE A 585 -18.25 -21.65 -21.61
N LYS A 586 -18.66 -21.18 -22.78
CA LYS A 586 -20.05 -20.83 -23.06
C LYS A 586 -20.95 -22.06 -22.88
N HIS A 587 -22.06 -21.94 -22.15
CA HIS A 587 -22.98 -23.06 -21.89
C HIS A 587 -23.72 -23.55 -23.15
N GLY A 588 -23.91 -22.68 -24.15
CA GLY A 588 -24.56 -22.99 -25.42
C GLY A 588 -23.58 -23.05 -26.60
N SER A 589 -24.04 -23.66 -27.70
CA SER A 589 -23.30 -23.67 -28.97
C SER A 589 -22.82 -22.25 -29.35
N PRO A 590 -21.57 -22.06 -29.78
CA PRO A 590 -20.58 -23.09 -30.16
C PRO A 590 -19.66 -23.56 -29.02
N TYR A 591 -20.03 -23.38 -27.75
CA TYR A 591 -19.23 -23.78 -26.58
C TYR A 591 -17.84 -23.14 -26.54
N THR A 592 -17.76 -21.87 -26.93
CA THR A 592 -16.53 -21.07 -26.93
C THR A 592 -15.82 -21.17 -25.57
N ASN A 593 -14.51 -21.40 -25.58
CA ASN A 593 -13.71 -21.36 -24.37
C ASN A 593 -13.57 -19.91 -23.89
N TYR A 594 -13.78 -19.70 -22.59
CA TYR A 594 -13.71 -18.40 -21.92
C TYR A 594 -12.39 -18.18 -21.16
N GLY A 595 -11.32 -18.90 -21.52
CA GLY A 595 -9.95 -18.71 -21.03
C GLY A 595 -9.43 -19.87 -20.19
N LEU A 596 -10.28 -20.58 -19.45
CA LEU A 596 -9.85 -21.68 -18.60
C LEU A 596 -9.81 -23.02 -19.36
N SER A 597 -8.64 -23.64 -19.38
CA SER A 597 -8.45 -25.06 -19.69
C SER A 597 -7.33 -25.62 -18.82
N TYR A 598 -7.69 -26.42 -17.82
CA TYR A 598 -6.78 -26.91 -16.78
C TYR A 598 -6.93 -28.42 -16.63
N ARG A 599 -5.82 -29.14 -16.45
CA ARG A 599 -5.83 -30.57 -16.11
C ARG A 599 -5.34 -30.74 -14.68
N ALA A 600 -6.15 -31.36 -13.83
CA ALA A 600 -5.81 -31.68 -12.45
C ALA A 600 -5.34 -33.13 -12.38
N ASN A 601 -4.07 -33.32 -12.00
CA ASN A 601 -3.52 -34.66 -11.82
C ASN A 601 -3.91 -35.18 -10.43
N LEU A 602 -4.86 -36.10 -10.37
CA LEU A 602 -5.47 -36.50 -9.09
C LEU A 602 -4.73 -37.66 -8.44
N GLY A 603 -4.55 -37.60 -7.13
CA GLY A 603 -4.19 -38.73 -6.29
C GLY A 603 -5.42 -39.47 -5.74
N THR A 604 -5.16 -40.39 -4.80
CA THR A 604 -6.19 -41.17 -4.09
C THR A 604 -6.60 -40.58 -2.75
N SER A 605 -6.21 -39.35 -2.46
CA SER A 605 -6.54 -38.59 -1.25
C SER A 605 -6.72 -37.11 -1.61
N TRP A 606 -7.45 -36.35 -0.79
CA TRP A 606 -7.69 -34.93 -1.02
C TRP A 606 -6.42 -34.16 -1.37
N GLN A 607 -6.51 -33.38 -2.44
CA GLN A 607 -5.51 -32.41 -2.88
C GLN A 607 -6.22 -31.13 -3.29
N SER A 608 -5.60 -29.99 -3.03
CA SER A 608 -6.08 -28.69 -3.50
C SER A 608 -5.36 -28.29 -4.78
N PHE A 609 -6.12 -27.73 -5.72
CA PHE A 609 -5.67 -27.30 -7.03
C PHE A 609 -6.04 -25.83 -7.22
N THR A 610 -5.08 -25.05 -7.73
CA THR A 610 -5.27 -23.63 -8.02
C THR A 610 -4.73 -23.31 -9.41
N THR A 611 -5.46 -22.49 -10.17
CA THR A 611 -5.02 -21.97 -11.46
C THR A 611 -5.63 -20.60 -11.72
N GLU A 612 -4.90 -19.76 -12.45
CA GLU A 612 -5.36 -18.44 -12.88
C GLU A 612 -5.49 -18.40 -14.40
N PHE A 613 -6.41 -17.57 -14.91
CA PHE A 613 -6.61 -17.36 -16.34
C PHE A 613 -7.24 -16.00 -16.61
N ASP A 614 -6.98 -15.45 -17.79
CA ASP A 614 -7.67 -14.26 -18.29
C ASP A 614 -8.85 -14.68 -19.17
N THR A 615 -9.99 -14.01 -19.01
CA THR A 615 -11.16 -14.29 -19.84
C THR A 615 -10.94 -13.89 -21.29
N THR A 616 -11.31 -14.79 -22.21
CA THR A 616 -11.17 -14.59 -23.65
C THR A 616 -12.42 -15.06 -24.40
N GLY A 617 -12.53 -14.73 -25.69
CA GLY A 617 -13.62 -15.25 -26.53
C GLY A 617 -14.95 -14.49 -26.46
N PHE A 618 -14.99 -13.34 -25.78
CA PHE A 618 -16.14 -12.43 -25.73
C PHE A 618 -15.71 -10.97 -25.49
N ALA A 619 -16.51 -9.99 -25.93
CA ALA A 619 -16.16 -8.57 -25.93
C ALA A 619 -16.88 -7.72 -24.86
N GLY A 620 -17.92 -8.26 -24.23
CA GLY A 620 -18.71 -7.59 -23.19
C GLY A 620 -19.16 -8.61 -22.15
N ALA A 621 -19.54 -8.17 -20.94
CA ALA A 621 -19.89 -9.08 -19.86
C ALA A 621 -20.92 -10.14 -20.29
N VAL A 622 -20.67 -11.39 -19.90
CA VAL A 622 -21.51 -12.55 -20.22
C VAL A 622 -22.14 -13.11 -18.96
N THR A 623 -23.28 -13.79 -19.09
CA THR A 623 -23.96 -14.51 -18.00
C THR A 623 -24.16 -15.99 -18.31
N ASP A 624 -23.57 -16.47 -19.41
CA ASP A 624 -23.75 -17.80 -19.95
C ASP A 624 -22.53 -18.72 -19.75
N GLY A 625 -21.64 -18.36 -18.81
CA GLY A 625 -20.49 -19.17 -18.44
C GLY A 625 -20.89 -20.51 -17.82
N ARG A 626 -20.10 -21.55 -18.10
CA ARG A 626 -20.20 -22.89 -17.54
C ARG A 626 -18.85 -23.36 -17.04
N LEU A 627 -18.70 -23.46 -15.72
CA LEU A 627 -17.55 -24.14 -15.12
C LEU A 627 -17.81 -25.64 -15.16
N MET A 628 -16.92 -26.38 -15.80
CA MET A 628 -17.11 -27.79 -16.08
C MET A 628 -15.91 -28.61 -15.62
N PHE A 629 -16.15 -29.52 -14.68
CA PHE A 629 -15.28 -30.65 -14.40
C PHE A 629 -15.60 -31.76 -15.40
N TRP A 630 -14.62 -32.10 -16.23
CA TRP A 630 -14.71 -33.06 -17.32
C TRP A 630 -13.84 -34.27 -17.01
N LEU A 631 -14.49 -35.42 -16.80
CA LEU A 631 -13.85 -36.63 -16.29
C LEU A 631 -13.37 -37.56 -17.43
N ALA A 632 -13.93 -37.43 -18.64
CA ALA A 632 -13.44 -38.18 -19.80
C ALA A 632 -12.14 -37.57 -20.37
N PRO A 633 -11.21 -38.34 -20.96
CA PRO A 633 -11.23 -39.79 -21.13
C PRO A 633 -10.64 -40.57 -19.92
N PHE A 634 -10.32 -39.86 -18.83
CA PHE A 634 -9.59 -40.40 -17.67
C PHE A 634 -10.42 -41.45 -16.92
N ALA A 635 -11.67 -41.08 -16.62
CA ALA A 635 -12.60 -41.91 -15.88
C ALA A 635 -12.83 -43.31 -16.47
N LYS A 636 -12.85 -44.31 -15.59
CA LYS A 636 -13.16 -45.72 -15.86
C LYS A 636 -14.32 -46.22 -14.99
N ALA A 637 -14.86 -47.38 -15.36
CA ALA A 637 -15.86 -48.06 -14.57
C ALA A 637 -15.28 -48.45 -13.20
N GLY A 638 -15.98 -48.14 -12.12
CA GLY A 638 -15.55 -48.35 -10.74
C GLY A 638 -14.89 -47.13 -10.08
N ASP A 639 -14.61 -46.05 -10.83
CA ASP A 639 -14.07 -44.83 -10.26
C ASP A 639 -15.13 -44.06 -9.45
N THR A 640 -14.71 -43.51 -8.31
CA THR A 640 -15.44 -42.47 -7.61
C THR A 640 -14.58 -41.22 -7.55
N TYR A 641 -15.13 -40.08 -7.98
CA TYR A 641 -14.48 -38.77 -7.88
C TYR A 641 -15.12 -37.99 -6.74
N PHE A 642 -14.26 -37.31 -5.98
CA PHE A 642 -14.63 -36.40 -4.91
C PHE A 642 -14.17 -35.00 -5.28
N ILE A 643 -15.06 -34.02 -5.19
CA ILE A 643 -14.78 -32.60 -5.49
C ILE A 643 -15.43 -31.74 -4.42
N ASP A 644 -14.72 -30.74 -3.93
CA ASP A 644 -15.15 -29.89 -2.83
C ASP A 644 -14.45 -28.51 -2.86
N ASN A 645 -14.93 -27.58 -2.04
CA ASN A 645 -14.39 -26.22 -1.87
C ASN A 645 -14.10 -25.49 -3.19
N VAL A 646 -15.07 -25.48 -4.11
CA VAL A 646 -14.87 -24.91 -5.45
C VAL A 646 -15.03 -23.39 -5.42
N GLN A 647 -13.95 -22.67 -5.67
CA GLN A 647 -13.91 -21.21 -5.67
C GLN A 647 -13.53 -20.67 -7.05
N LEU A 648 -14.34 -19.74 -7.57
CA LEU A 648 -13.99 -18.96 -8.76
C LEU A 648 -14.12 -17.48 -8.42
N GLU A 649 -13.00 -16.78 -8.49
CA GLU A 649 -12.89 -15.41 -7.96
C GLU A 649 -12.22 -14.51 -8.99
N LYS A 650 -12.69 -13.27 -9.07
CA LYS A 650 -12.04 -12.21 -9.86
C LYS A 650 -10.83 -11.74 -9.06
N ILE A 651 -9.65 -11.66 -9.66
CA ILE A 651 -8.40 -11.25 -8.97
C ILE A 651 -7.70 -10.08 -9.64
#